data_AF-A0A9P7FJR9-F1
#
_entry.id   AF-A0A9P7FJR9-F1
#
_cell.length_a   1.000
_cell.length_b   1.000
_cell.length_c   1.000
_cell.angle_alpha   90.00
_cell.angle_beta   90.00
_cell.angle_gamma   90.00
#
_symmetry.space_group_name_H-M   'P 1'
#
loop_
_entity.id
_entity.type
_entity.pdbx_description
1 polymer ?
#
loop_
_entity_poly.entity_id
_entity_poly.type
_entity_poly.pdbx_seq_one_letter_code
_entity_poly.pdbx_strand_id
1 'polypeptide(L)'
;MSAAEHNFSGALATWKDIKLHELQKTLDAQGIEIVDNQKESVLGRKQLADRTKEFKKIPDDEKLNSFKGLLKAYQTEIDNLTKRSKVSENAFLNVYKVLAEAPDPYPLLEAAVDQTVKATEAQALEAEVARLRAENAELRQSSSAFDGSKRRVEQLETRMDELVAQKESEINAAYDERMRNYEEREQDLHRQVALYRDQVRDLRLSNESNQAKLFDHSQRQDQEVISRLAEADMIMVDLERANSRVVTVEQRNEALRGEIEALRIGSESSERVRSLTTRLSELESECTRLESAVDVARTAATRSEEQILEKACEADSARAEVDALKIKLKTYADYDEVKRELEILKYVEFAGLDPDDDWSSPDEDEDGVHLPNPNADKANVQHGKSLEVLLATKNKRILEELTRFRILHTSLEASLKSTQDELADTHAELAKQQALCEKLETDLLALNTNNGGGSREENGENGESGISGLGLEFGLRTKDAAGPSTTRSTPIPFTSSADTSILPIVTSQRDRFRQRNAELEEELRKHYHTISELRTEIKSLQSDNLKLYEKVRYMQSYREQGSVSQLDPLPPSSSSAFNGTGSGNVSGSGGGRDELGKWRTRYEEAMNPFEAFRGREATRAYEALNPVERGVLMLTRGIIGNRRARTAFIFYAAALHLLVVVTVYECAWSSGQLQVQPGPY
;
A
#
# COMPACT_ATOMS: atom_id res chain seq x y z
N MET A 1 47.97 18.20 56.46
CA MET A 1 48.27 19.38 57.29
C MET A 1 47.27 19.37 58.43
N SER A 2 47.74 18.93 59.60
CA SER A 2 46.94 18.51 60.76
C SER A 2 47.48 19.28 61.97
N ALA A 3 47.13 20.55 62.07
CA ALA A 3 47.45 21.37 63.22
C ALA A 3 46.25 22.28 63.48
N ALA A 4 45.57 22.02 64.59
CA ALA A 4 44.33 22.68 65.03
C ALA A 4 43.06 22.31 64.24
N GLU A 5 42.55 21.10 64.48
CA GLU A 5 41.17 21.07 64.98
C GLU A 5 41.20 21.95 66.24
N HIS A 6 41.00 23.26 66.07
CA HIS A 6 40.86 24.17 67.18
C HIS A 6 39.84 23.53 68.10
N ASN A 7 40.20 23.32 69.37
CA ASN A 7 39.35 22.64 70.34
C ASN A 7 38.08 23.47 70.58
N PHE A 8 37.14 23.50 69.63
CA PHE A 8 35.92 24.29 69.67
C PHE A 8 35.15 23.97 70.93
N SER A 9 35.07 22.69 71.27
CA SER A 9 34.48 22.20 72.51
C SER A 9 35.21 22.74 73.75
N GLY A 10 36.54 22.72 73.75
CA GLY A 10 37.35 23.23 74.86
C GLY A 10 37.26 24.75 75.02
N ALA A 11 37.38 25.50 73.93
CA ALA A 11 37.27 26.95 73.93
C ALA A 11 35.85 27.42 74.28
N LEU A 12 34.82 26.74 73.76
CA LEU A 12 33.43 27.00 74.13
C LEU A 12 33.18 26.73 75.61
N ALA A 13 33.78 25.66 76.17
CA ALA A 13 33.73 25.39 77.60
C ALA A 13 34.40 26.52 78.41
N THR A 14 35.61 26.95 78.02
CA THR A 14 36.31 28.06 78.68
C THR A 14 35.51 29.36 78.63
N TRP A 15 34.98 29.75 77.48
CA TRP A 15 34.15 30.96 77.34
C TRP A 15 32.80 30.86 78.07
N LYS A 16 32.25 29.64 78.18
CA LYS A 16 31.07 29.36 79.00
C LYS A 16 31.37 29.49 80.49
N ASP A 17 32.56 29.07 80.94
CA ASP A 17 32.98 29.16 82.34
C ASP A 17 33.40 30.59 82.74
N ILE A 18 34.00 31.35 81.83
CA ILE A 18 34.30 32.79 82.00
C ILE A 18 33.02 33.60 82.25
N LYS A 19 31.89 33.17 81.64
CA LYS A 19 30.58 33.82 81.75
C LYS A 19 30.69 35.35 81.63
N LEU A 20 31.06 35.81 80.45
CA LEU A 20 31.37 37.23 80.18
C LEU A 20 30.33 38.21 80.77
N HIS A 21 29.05 37.85 80.74
CA HIS A 21 27.97 38.66 81.32
C HIS A 21 28.02 38.80 82.85
N GLU A 22 28.39 37.74 83.59
CA GLU A 22 28.58 37.79 85.05
C GLU A 22 29.86 38.54 85.41
N LEU A 23 30.93 38.36 84.62
CA LEU A 23 32.18 39.11 84.77
C LEU A 23 31.98 40.61 84.55
N GLN A 24 31.21 41.00 83.53
CA GLN A 24 30.86 42.39 83.25
C GLN A 24 30.13 43.03 84.43
N LYS A 25 29.13 42.35 85.01
CA LYS A 25 28.41 42.85 86.20
C LYS A 25 29.34 43.07 87.40
N THR A 26 30.30 42.15 87.59
CA THR A 26 31.29 42.26 88.68
C THR A 26 32.22 43.44 88.44
N LEU A 27 32.64 43.65 87.19
CA LEU A 27 33.48 44.78 86.79
C LEU A 27 32.77 46.13 86.93
N ASP A 28 31.48 46.19 86.57
CA ASP A 28 30.68 47.39 86.74
C ASP A 28 30.60 47.79 88.23
N ALA A 29 30.39 46.83 89.13
CA ALA A 29 30.38 47.06 90.57
C ALA A 29 31.76 47.52 91.11
N GLN A 30 32.85 46.85 90.70
CA GLN A 30 34.22 47.24 91.05
C GLN A 30 34.59 48.61 90.49
N GLY A 31 34.13 48.95 89.29
CA GLY A 31 34.32 50.26 88.66
C GLY A 31 33.68 51.38 89.48
N ILE A 32 32.45 51.17 89.94
CA ILE A 32 31.77 52.11 90.85
C ILE A 32 32.57 52.28 92.15
N GLU A 33 33.01 51.18 92.75
CA GLU A 33 33.81 51.21 93.99
C GLU A 33 35.13 51.98 93.80
N ILE A 34 35.83 51.80 92.68
CA ILE A 34 37.06 52.53 92.36
C ILE A 34 36.78 54.03 92.22
N VAL A 35 35.69 54.40 91.53
CA VAL A 35 35.28 55.81 91.36
C VAL A 35 34.94 56.44 92.71
N ASP A 36 34.23 55.74 93.58
CA ASP A 36 33.87 56.26 94.91
C ASP A 36 35.10 56.36 95.82
N ASN A 37 36.01 55.37 95.79
CA ASN A 37 37.31 55.44 96.45
C ASN A 37 38.19 56.61 95.92
N GLN A 38 38.04 56.97 94.65
CA GLN A 38 38.70 58.15 94.08
C GLN A 38 38.15 59.45 94.67
N LYS A 39 36.82 59.58 94.77
CA LYS A 39 36.15 60.73 95.39
C LYS A 39 36.52 60.85 96.87
N GLU A 40 36.48 59.75 97.62
CA GLU A 40 36.80 59.71 99.05
C GLU A 40 38.23 60.19 99.32
N SER A 41 39.22 59.81 98.51
CA SER A 41 40.59 60.31 98.70
C SER A 41 40.78 61.78 98.37
N VAL A 42 39.99 62.35 97.45
CA VAL A 42 40.01 63.81 97.23
C VAL A 42 39.48 64.52 98.48
N LEU A 43 38.40 64.01 99.07
CA LEU A 43 37.81 64.54 100.31
C LEU A 43 38.73 64.32 101.51
N GLY A 44 39.31 63.13 101.67
CA GLY A 44 40.24 62.75 102.74
C GLY A 44 41.50 63.61 102.73
N ARG A 45 42.13 63.79 101.56
CA ARG A 45 43.27 64.71 101.39
C ARG A 45 42.92 66.15 101.76
N LYS A 46 41.73 66.65 101.36
CA LYS A 46 41.27 68.00 101.71
C LYS A 46 41.07 68.14 103.22
N GLN A 47 40.38 67.20 103.86
CA GLN A 47 40.16 67.19 105.31
C GLN A 47 41.48 67.13 106.10
N LEU A 48 42.43 66.33 105.63
CA LEU A 48 43.76 66.23 106.24
C LEU A 48 44.53 67.54 106.12
N ALA A 49 44.51 68.17 104.94
CA ALA A 49 45.13 69.48 104.73
C ALA A 49 44.53 70.56 105.65
N ASP A 50 43.21 70.55 105.86
CA ASP A 50 42.54 71.51 106.73
C ASP A 50 42.85 71.25 108.22
N ARG A 51 42.87 69.99 108.68
CA ARG A 51 43.32 69.63 110.03
C ARG A 51 44.78 70.00 110.29
N THR A 52 45.66 69.87 109.30
CA THR A 52 47.07 70.29 109.42
C THR A 52 47.19 71.81 109.52
N LYS A 53 46.37 72.57 108.78
CA LYS A 53 46.32 74.04 108.90
C LYS A 53 45.79 74.47 110.27
N GLU A 54 44.75 73.82 110.77
CA GLU A 54 44.19 74.10 112.10
C GLU A 54 45.20 73.81 113.21
N PHE A 55 45.88 72.66 113.15
CA PHE A 55 46.95 72.31 114.09
C PHE A 55 48.07 73.36 114.13
N LYS A 56 48.45 73.94 112.98
CA LYS A 56 49.47 74.99 112.90
C LYS A 56 49.06 76.28 113.66
N LYS A 57 47.76 76.53 113.84
CA LYS A 57 47.22 77.72 114.52
C LYS A 57 47.09 77.57 116.05
N ILE A 58 47.24 76.36 116.59
CA ILE A 58 47.15 76.09 118.03
C ILE A 58 48.39 76.66 118.75
N PRO A 59 48.29 77.23 119.96
CA PRO A 59 49.44 77.66 120.77
C PRO A 59 50.39 76.51 121.14
N ASP A 60 51.69 76.79 121.32
CA ASP A 60 52.72 75.75 121.48
C ASP A 60 52.49 74.83 122.69
N ASP A 61 51.91 75.36 123.78
CA ASP A 61 51.60 74.59 125.00
C ASP A 61 50.47 73.56 124.81
N GLU A 62 49.58 73.77 123.83
CA GLU A 62 48.44 72.90 123.53
C GLU A 62 48.66 71.98 122.33
N LYS A 63 49.68 72.24 121.50
CA LYS A 63 50.01 71.42 120.32
C LYS A 63 50.27 69.96 120.67
N LEU A 64 50.94 69.69 121.79
CA LEU A 64 51.21 68.32 122.23
C LEU A 64 49.91 67.51 122.44
N ASN A 65 48.83 68.15 122.90
CA ASN A 65 47.55 67.51 123.13
C ASN A 65 46.82 67.14 121.82
N SER A 66 46.92 67.99 120.80
CA SER A 66 46.26 67.78 119.50
C SER A 66 47.10 66.95 118.50
N PHE A 67 48.41 66.81 118.72
CA PHE A 67 49.33 66.13 117.80
C PHE A 67 48.95 64.66 117.58
N LYS A 68 48.53 63.97 118.64
CA LYS A 68 48.10 62.56 118.57
C LYS A 68 46.90 62.39 117.62
N GLY A 69 45.97 63.34 117.61
CA GLY A 69 44.80 63.32 116.72
C GLY A 69 45.18 63.53 115.25
N LEU A 70 46.11 64.47 114.99
CA LEU A 70 46.60 64.73 113.64
C LEU A 70 47.39 63.54 113.09
N LEU A 71 48.30 62.96 113.89
CA LEU A 71 49.07 61.78 113.51
C LEU A 71 48.15 60.60 113.15
N LYS A 72 47.11 60.37 113.95
CA LYS A 72 46.11 59.33 113.68
C LYS A 72 45.32 59.60 112.39
N ALA A 73 45.04 60.86 112.06
CA ALA A 73 44.40 61.22 110.79
C ALA A 73 45.30 60.96 109.58
N TYR A 74 46.60 61.29 109.65
CA TYR A 74 47.58 60.94 108.61
C TYR A 74 47.71 59.42 108.44
N GLN A 75 47.80 58.68 109.54
CA GLN A 75 47.85 57.22 109.52
C GLN A 75 46.60 56.63 108.85
N THR A 76 45.41 57.12 109.20
CA THR A 76 44.15 56.66 108.60
C THR A 76 44.10 56.92 107.10
N GLU A 77 44.56 58.07 106.62
CA GLU A 77 44.61 58.37 105.17
C GLU A 77 45.63 57.49 104.42
N ILE A 78 46.78 57.18 105.05
CA ILE A 78 47.76 56.25 104.47
C ILE A 78 47.20 54.82 104.39
N ASP A 79 46.49 54.37 105.42
CA ASP A 79 45.83 53.07 105.44
C ASP A 79 44.72 53.00 104.38
N ASN A 80 43.90 54.05 104.25
CA ASN A 80 42.88 54.17 103.21
C ASN A 80 43.47 54.19 101.80
N LEU A 81 44.58 54.91 101.59
CA LEU A 81 45.30 54.94 100.32
C LEU A 81 45.79 53.53 99.93
N THR A 82 46.37 52.81 100.88
CA THR A 82 46.85 51.43 100.68
C THR A 82 45.68 50.50 100.37
N LYS A 83 44.56 50.62 101.09
CA LYS A 83 43.35 49.82 100.86
C LYS A 83 42.81 50.02 99.45
N ARG A 84 42.73 51.27 98.98
CA ARG A 84 42.27 51.59 97.62
C ARG A 84 43.20 51.04 96.53
N SER A 85 44.52 51.16 96.71
CA SER A 85 45.50 50.59 95.77
C SER A 85 45.27 49.09 95.63
N LYS A 86 45.13 48.39 96.77
CA LYS A 86 44.82 46.96 96.80
C LYS A 86 43.50 46.63 96.12
N VAL A 87 42.43 47.40 96.30
CA VAL A 87 41.14 47.16 95.63
C VAL A 87 41.29 47.24 94.11
N SER A 88 41.98 48.27 93.62
CA SER A 88 42.18 48.51 92.18
C SER A 88 43.10 47.44 91.56
N GLU A 89 44.19 47.08 92.26
CA GLU A 89 45.11 46.02 91.84
C GLU A 89 44.43 44.65 91.81
N ASN A 90 43.65 44.30 92.84
CA ASN A 90 42.90 43.04 92.87
C ASN A 90 41.83 42.98 91.78
N ALA A 91 41.09 44.07 91.53
CA ALA A 91 40.12 44.14 90.44
C ALA A 91 40.78 43.88 89.08
N PHE A 92 41.92 44.53 88.80
CA PHE A 92 42.67 44.33 87.56
C PHE A 92 43.21 42.89 87.43
N LEU A 93 43.85 42.37 88.48
CA LEU A 93 44.45 41.02 88.45
C LEU A 93 43.40 39.93 88.29
N ASN A 94 42.20 40.10 88.87
CA ASN A 94 41.09 39.17 88.68
C ASN A 94 40.67 39.07 87.21
N VAL A 95 40.56 40.21 86.50
CA VAL A 95 40.24 40.22 85.07
C VAL A 95 41.37 39.65 84.23
N TYR A 96 42.61 40.05 84.52
CA TYR A 96 43.77 39.58 83.80
C TYR A 96 43.89 38.05 83.87
N LYS A 97 43.67 37.45 85.04
CA LYS A 97 43.69 35.99 85.20
C LYS A 97 42.66 35.29 84.32
N VAL A 98 41.44 35.81 84.28
CA VAL A 98 40.33 35.22 83.50
C VAL A 98 40.57 35.37 81.99
N LEU A 99 41.09 36.51 81.54
CA LEU A 99 41.36 36.75 80.12
C LEU A 99 42.66 36.11 79.62
N ALA A 100 43.67 35.94 80.47
CA ALA A 100 44.93 35.31 80.10
C ALA A 100 44.78 33.80 79.82
N GLU A 101 43.82 33.15 80.47
CA GLU A 101 43.50 31.74 80.25
C GLU A 101 42.47 31.55 79.11
N ALA A 102 41.87 32.62 78.60
CA ALA A 102 40.87 32.57 77.55
C ALA A 102 41.52 32.39 76.16
N PRO A 103 41.09 31.40 75.36
CA PRO A 103 41.54 31.26 73.98
C PRO A 103 40.95 32.38 73.11
N ASP A 104 41.74 32.84 72.12
CA ASP A 104 41.31 33.86 71.16
C ASP A 104 40.04 33.42 70.41
N PRO A 105 38.94 34.20 70.47
CA PRO A 105 37.68 33.86 69.80
C PRO A 105 37.71 34.06 68.28
N TYR A 106 38.62 34.87 67.73
CA TYR A 106 38.59 35.23 66.31
C TYR A 106 38.81 34.02 65.37
N PRO A 107 39.85 33.18 65.55
CA PRO A 107 40.07 32.01 64.69
C PRO A 107 38.94 30.97 64.79
N LEU A 108 38.27 30.89 65.93
CA LEU A 108 37.13 29.99 66.15
C LEU A 108 35.89 30.48 65.38
N LEU A 109 35.60 31.79 65.43
CA LEU A 109 34.47 32.35 64.69
C LEU A 109 34.70 32.27 63.17
N GLU A 110 35.92 32.54 62.71
CA GLU A 110 36.29 32.39 61.29
C GLU A 110 36.10 30.93 60.82
N ALA A 111 36.64 29.97 61.57
CA ALA A 111 36.49 28.56 61.23
C ALA A 111 35.03 28.06 61.32
N ALA A 112 34.20 28.61 62.22
CA ALA A 112 32.77 28.31 62.28
C ALA A 112 31.99 28.87 61.08
N VAL A 113 32.34 30.07 60.61
CA VAL A 113 31.78 30.65 59.37
C VAL A 113 32.18 29.81 58.17
N ASP A 114 33.47 29.45 58.05
CA ASP A 114 33.97 28.58 56.98
C ASP A 114 33.30 27.21 56.97
N GLN A 115 33.11 26.60 58.14
CA GLN A 115 32.37 25.33 58.27
C GLN A 115 30.91 25.47 57.85
N THR A 116 30.27 26.59 58.16
CA THR A 116 28.88 26.86 57.75
C THR A 116 28.78 27.00 56.23
N VAL A 117 29.70 27.74 55.61
CA VAL A 117 29.78 27.88 54.14
C VAL A 117 29.99 26.51 53.50
N LYS A 118 30.98 25.75 53.96
CA LYS A 118 31.25 24.39 53.45
C LYS A 118 30.06 23.44 53.62
N ALA A 119 29.31 23.55 54.72
CA ALA A 119 28.11 22.75 54.93
C ALA A 119 27.00 23.11 53.92
N THR A 120 26.80 24.39 53.60
CA THR A 120 25.83 24.80 52.58
C THR A 120 26.23 24.36 51.17
N GLU A 121 27.53 24.43 50.83
CA GLU A 121 28.05 23.92 49.56
C GLU A 121 27.89 22.40 49.46
N ALA A 122 28.17 21.67 50.53
CA ALA A 122 27.96 20.22 50.57
C ALA A 122 26.48 19.85 50.35
N GLN A 123 25.54 20.57 50.97
CA GLN A 123 24.11 20.36 50.75
C GLN A 123 23.68 20.65 49.31
N ALA A 124 24.23 21.71 48.69
CA ALA A 124 23.96 22.04 47.30
C ALA A 124 24.50 20.94 46.35
N LEU A 125 25.71 20.44 46.60
CA LEU A 125 26.29 19.34 45.84
C LEU A 125 25.51 18.03 46.02
N GLU A 126 25.05 17.71 47.23
CA GLU A 126 24.20 16.55 47.49
C GLU A 126 22.86 16.62 46.73
N ALA A 127 22.23 17.81 46.71
CA ALA A 127 21.00 18.05 45.96
C ALA A 127 21.22 17.87 44.44
N GLU A 128 22.32 18.40 43.91
CA GLU A 128 22.65 18.25 42.49
C GLU A 128 22.95 16.79 42.13
N VAL A 129 23.69 16.07 42.98
CA VAL A 129 23.93 14.64 42.78
C VAL A 129 22.62 13.84 42.82
N ALA A 130 21.69 14.19 43.70
CA ALA A 130 20.36 13.55 43.73
C ALA A 130 19.57 13.83 42.44
N ARG A 131 19.59 15.08 41.95
CA ARG A 131 18.96 15.48 40.68
C ARG A 131 19.54 14.70 39.50
N LEU A 132 20.87 14.67 39.38
CA LEU A 132 21.55 13.95 38.30
C LEU A 132 21.30 12.42 38.36
N ARG A 133 21.15 11.84 39.55
CA ARG A 133 20.77 10.43 39.69
C ARG A 133 19.33 10.16 39.24
N ALA A 134 18.40 11.05 39.56
CA ALA A 134 17.01 10.95 39.09
C ALA A 134 16.93 11.08 37.56
N GLU A 135 17.62 12.05 36.99
CA GLU A 135 17.70 12.26 35.54
C GLU A 135 18.31 11.04 34.83
N ASN A 136 19.40 10.47 35.37
CA ASN A 136 19.98 9.24 34.84
C ASN A 136 19.03 8.03 34.92
N ALA A 137 18.22 7.94 35.97
CA ALA A 137 17.23 6.86 36.10
C ALA A 137 16.11 7.00 35.05
N GLU A 138 15.63 8.22 34.81
CA GLU A 138 14.64 8.53 33.79
C GLU A 138 15.17 8.27 32.38
N LEU A 139 16.40 8.71 32.08
CA LEU A 139 17.07 8.42 30.81
C LEU A 139 17.25 6.92 30.57
N ARG A 140 17.60 6.15 31.59
CA ARG A 140 17.67 4.68 31.50
C ARG A 140 16.31 4.05 31.24
N GLN A 141 15.25 4.54 31.89
CA GLN A 141 13.89 4.08 31.64
C GLN A 141 13.45 4.38 30.20
N SER A 142 13.68 5.61 29.73
CA SER A 142 13.41 6.02 28.34
C SER A 142 14.17 5.16 27.32
N SER A 143 15.46 4.92 27.56
CA SER A 143 16.29 4.04 26.72
C SER A 143 15.74 2.61 26.67
N SER A 144 15.34 2.04 27.81
CA SER A 144 14.73 0.70 27.84
C SER A 144 13.38 0.64 27.11
N ALA A 145 12.58 1.70 27.16
CA ALA A 145 11.33 1.81 26.43
C ALA A 145 11.57 1.95 24.92
N PHE A 146 12.61 2.70 24.53
CA PHE A 146 13.06 2.83 23.15
C PHE A 146 13.55 1.48 22.60
N ASP A 147 14.37 0.72 23.33
CA ASP A 147 14.80 -0.62 22.95
C ASP A 147 13.61 -1.59 22.79
N GLY A 148 12.62 -1.50 23.69
CA GLY A 148 11.38 -2.25 23.57
C GLY A 148 10.54 -1.86 22.35
N SER A 149 10.58 -0.59 21.94
CA SER A 149 9.95 -0.12 20.69
C SER A 149 10.72 -0.62 19.47
N LYS A 150 12.05 -0.53 19.47
CA LYS A 150 12.93 -0.98 18.39
C LYS A 150 12.73 -2.48 18.10
N ARG A 151 12.70 -3.32 19.14
CA ARG A 151 12.40 -4.75 18.99
C ARG A 151 11.02 -5.02 18.40
N ARG A 152 10.02 -4.19 18.71
CA ARG A 152 8.68 -4.32 18.12
C ARG A 152 8.66 -3.93 16.65
N VAL A 153 9.42 -2.89 16.28
CA VAL A 153 9.61 -2.50 14.87
C VAL A 153 10.31 -3.61 14.11
N GLU A 154 11.43 -4.12 14.62
CA GLU A 154 12.16 -5.25 14.00
C GLU A 154 11.26 -6.48 13.83
N GLN A 155 10.42 -6.82 14.81
CA GLN A 155 9.45 -7.92 14.70
C GLN A 155 8.34 -7.67 13.67
N LEU A 156 7.92 -6.42 13.49
CA LEU A 156 6.94 -6.07 12.47
C LEU A 156 7.55 -6.09 11.08
N GLU A 157 8.79 -5.63 10.93
CA GLU A 157 9.56 -5.71 9.69
C GLU A 157 9.76 -7.18 9.28
N THR A 158 10.23 -8.05 10.17
CA THR A 158 10.39 -9.48 9.85
C THR A 158 9.07 -10.15 9.48
N ARG A 159 7.96 -9.79 10.15
CA ARG A 159 6.64 -10.31 9.80
C ARG A 159 6.16 -9.80 8.45
N MET A 160 6.47 -8.56 8.10
CA MET A 160 6.12 -7.99 6.80
C MET A 160 6.93 -8.67 5.69
N ASP A 161 8.23 -8.88 5.91
CA ASP A 161 9.10 -9.62 4.98
C ASP A 161 8.64 -11.07 4.80
N GLU A 162 8.25 -11.76 5.88
CA GLU A 162 7.67 -13.11 5.81
C GLU A 162 6.35 -13.13 5.02
N LEU A 163 5.47 -12.14 5.21
CA LEU A 163 4.21 -12.05 4.46
C LEU A 163 4.44 -11.72 2.98
N VAL A 164 5.40 -10.85 2.68
CA VAL A 164 5.81 -10.54 1.31
C VAL A 164 6.37 -11.77 0.63
N ALA A 165 7.31 -12.49 1.28
CA ALA A 165 7.87 -13.73 0.74
C ALA A 165 6.81 -14.81 0.51
N GLN A 166 5.82 -14.95 1.41
CA GLN A 166 4.69 -15.85 1.21
C GLN A 166 3.85 -15.44 0.00
N LYS A 167 3.54 -14.15 -0.16
CA LYS A 167 2.76 -13.66 -1.30
C LYS A 167 3.50 -13.78 -2.62
N GLU A 168 4.80 -13.52 -2.63
CA GLU A 168 5.65 -13.76 -3.79
C GLU A 168 5.68 -15.25 -4.16
N SER A 169 5.80 -16.16 -3.19
CA SER A 169 5.73 -17.59 -3.43
C SER A 169 4.36 -18.04 -3.96
N GLU A 170 3.27 -17.51 -3.42
CA GLU A 170 1.91 -17.80 -3.91
C GLU A 170 1.71 -17.31 -5.35
N ILE A 171 2.17 -16.09 -5.65
CA ILE A 171 2.09 -15.50 -7.00
C ILE A 171 2.94 -16.30 -7.98
N ASN A 172 4.16 -16.67 -7.60
CA ASN A 172 5.04 -17.50 -8.44
C ASN A 172 4.42 -18.87 -8.70
N ALA A 173 3.85 -19.52 -7.68
CA ALA A 173 3.17 -20.80 -7.85
C ALA A 173 1.95 -20.69 -8.80
N ALA A 174 1.16 -19.61 -8.69
CA ALA A 174 0.04 -19.35 -9.58
C ALA A 174 0.50 -19.08 -11.04
N TYR A 175 1.62 -18.38 -11.22
CA TYR A 175 2.22 -18.20 -12.54
C TYR A 175 2.75 -19.51 -13.11
N ASP A 176 3.44 -20.33 -12.31
CA ASP A 176 3.94 -21.63 -12.73
C ASP A 176 2.80 -22.57 -13.14
N GLU A 177 1.70 -22.61 -12.38
CA GLU A 177 0.51 -23.40 -12.73
C GLU A 177 -0.12 -22.90 -14.03
N ARG A 178 -0.25 -21.57 -14.19
CA ARG A 178 -0.78 -20.97 -15.42
C ARG A 178 0.12 -21.26 -16.63
N MET A 179 1.43 -21.21 -16.46
CA MET A 179 2.39 -21.57 -17.50
C MET A 179 2.27 -23.05 -17.89
N ARG A 180 2.19 -23.97 -16.92
CA ARG A 180 1.97 -25.40 -17.21
C ARG A 180 0.65 -25.65 -17.96
N ASN A 181 -0.43 -24.96 -17.58
CA ASN A 181 -1.71 -25.06 -18.27
C ASN A 181 -1.63 -24.56 -19.72
N TYR A 182 -0.86 -23.50 -19.98
CA TYR A 182 -0.64 -23.02 -21.35
C TYR A 182 0.24 -23.99 -22.15
N GLU A 183 1.30 -24.54 -21.55
CA GLU A 183 2.15 -25.55 -22.18
C GLU A 183 1.38 -26.83 -22.52
N GLU A 184 0.51 -27.31 -21.61
CA GLU A 184 -0.34 -28.48 -21.86
C GLU A 184 -1.33 -28.21 -23.00
N ARG A 185 -1.99 -27.04 -22.99
CA ARG A 185 -2.89 -26.63 -24.07
C ARG A 185 -2.16 -26.49 -25.41
N GLU A 186 -0.94 -25.97 -25.40
CA GLU A 186 -0.09 -25.89 -26.58
C GLU A 186 0.23 -27.29 -27.10
N GLN A 187 0.62 -28.22 -26.21
CA GLN A 187 0.87 -29.61 -26.60
C GLN A 187 -0.39 -30.29 -27.17
N ASP A 188 -1.57 -30.05 -26.61
CA ASP A 188 -2.83 -30.59 -27.14
C ASP A 188 -3.16 -30.05 -28.51
N LEU A 189 -2.96 -28.75 -28.74
CA LEU A 189 -3.11 -28.15 -30.07
C LEU A 189 -2.10 -28.74 -31.06
N HIS A 190 -0.85 -28.96 -30.64
CA HIS A 190 0.14 -29.64 -31.47
C HIS A 190 -0.27 -31.08 -31.82
N ARG A 191 -0.82 -31.83 -30.85
CA ARG A 191 -1.38 -33.18 -31.08
C ARG A 191 -2.55 -33.14 -32.07
N GLN A 192 -3.47 -32.20 -31.92
CA GLN A 192 -4.61 -32.04 -32.86
C GLN A 192 -4.14 -31.68 -34.27
N VAL A 193 -3.19 -30.76 -34.40
CA VAL A 193 -2.61 -30.40 -35.70
C VAL A 193 -1.87 -31.59 -36.32
N ALA A 194 -1.14 -32.38 -35.54
CA ALA A 194 -0.51 -33.60 -36.02
C ALA A 194 -1.55 -34.61 -36.53
N LEU A 195 -2.62 -34.85 -35.76
CA LEU A 195 -3.73 -35.72 -36.16
C LEU A 195 -4.40 -35.25 -37.46
N TYR A 196 -4.70 -33.96 -37.60
CA TYR A 196 -5.29 -33.43 -38.84
C TYR A 196 -4.33 -33.52 -40.03
N ARG A 197 -3.03 -33.30 -39.81
CA ARG A 197 -2.02 -33.50 -40.87
C ARG A 197 -1.95 -34.95 -41.32
N ASP A 198 -2.03 -35.89 -40.39
CA ASP A 198 -2.03 -37.32 -40.69
C ASP A 198 -3.31 -37.71 -41.45
N GLN A 199 -4.48 -37.24 -41.03
CA GLN A 199 -5.74 -37.44 -41.75
C GLN A 199 -5.70 -36.88 -43.18
N VAL A 200 -5.14 -35.68 -43.38
CA VAL A 200 -4.96 -35.11 -44.73
C VAL A 200 -3.99 -35.95 -45.55
N ARG A 201 -2.92 -36.48 -44.94
CA ARG A 201 -1.99 -37.38 -45.63
C ARG A 201 -2.70 -38.65 -46.06
N ASP A 202 -3.48 -39.27 -45.18
CA ASP A 202 -4.21 -40.50 -45.47
C ASP A 202 -5.28 -40.29 -46.54
N LEU A 203 -6.01 -39.17 -46.51
CA LEU A 203 -6.96 -38.80 -47.55
C LEU A 203 -6.27 -38.57 -48.90
N ARG A 204 -5.09 -37.94 -48.92
CA ARG A 204 -4.29 -37.77 -50.14
C ARG A 204 -3.83 -39.11 -50.70
N LEU A 205 -3.29 -39.99 -49.86
CA LEU A 205 -2.89 -41.34 -50.25
C LEU A 205 -4.08 -42.18 -50.73
N SER A 206 -5.23 -42.07 -50.08
CA SER A 206 -6.47 -42.72 -50.51
C SER A 206 -6.95 -42.20 -51.86
N ASN A 207 -6.90 -40.89 -52.08
CA ASN A 207 -7.25 -40.27 -53.36
C ASN A 207 -6.28 -40.71 -54.47
N GLU A 208 -4.97 -40.68 -54.22
CA GLU A 208 -3.95 -41.18 -55.15
C GLU A 208 -4.18 -42.65 -55.50
N SER A 209 -4.50 -43.50 -54.51
CA SER A 209 -4.87 -44.90 -54.75
C SER A 209 -6.15 -45.05 -55.57
N ASN A 210 -7.18 -44.24 -55.30
CA ASN A 210 -8.42 -44.27 -56.08
C ASN A 210 -8.22 -43.75 -57.51
N GLN A 211 -7.41 -42.72 -57.69
CA GLN A 211 -7.04 -42.20 -59.01
C GLN A 211 -6.25 -43.24 -59.81
N ALA A 212 -5.32 -43.95 -59.18
CA ALA A 212 -4.59 -45.05 -59.80
C ALA A 212 -5.54 -46.19 -60.22
N LYS A 213 -6.52 -46.56 -59.39
CA LYS A 213 -7.56 -47.56 -59.75
C LYS A 213 -8.45 -47.09 -60.89
N LEU A 214 -8.85 -45.82 -60.92
CA LEU A 214 -9.64 -45.26 -62.02
C LEU A 214 -8.85 -45.25 -63.32
N PHE A 215 -7.56 -44.90 -63.28
CA PHE A 215 -6.68 -44.95 -64.44
C PHE A 215 -6.53 -46.39 -64.96
N ASP A 216 -6.28 -47.36 -64.07
CA ASP A 216 -6.19 -48.78 -64.41
C ASP A 216 -7.52 -49.33 -64.97
N HIS A 217 -8.68 -48.86 -64.47
CA HIS A 217 -9.99 -49.21 -65.05
C HIS A 217 -10.21 -48.58 -66.43
N SER A 218 -9.87 -47.30 -66.62
CA SER A 218 -9.91 -46.62 -67.91
C SER A 218 -9.02 -47.33 -68.93
N GLN A 219 -7.79 -47.70 -68.54
CA GLN A 219 -6.87 -48.44 -69.41
C GLN A 219 -7.43 -49.82 -69.79
N ARG A 220 -8.09 -50.52 -68.87
CA ARG A 220 -8.77 -51.79 -69.19
C ARG A 220 -9.95 -51.58 -70.14
N GLN A 221 -10.73 -50.52 -69.97
CA GLN A 221 -11.83 -50.18 -70.87
C GLN A 221 -11.30 -49.85 -72.27
N ASP A 222 -10.25 -49.02 -72.37
CA ASP A 222 -9.60 -48.70 -73.64
C ASP A 222 -9.07 -49.98 -74.32
N GLN A 223 -8.45 -50.87 -73.54
CA GLN A 223 -7.99 -52.17 -74.06
C GLN A 223 -9.15 -53.05 -74.53
N GLU A 224 -10.28 -53.07 -73.82
CA GLU A 224 -11.49 -53.77 -74.25
C GLU A 224 -12.04 -53.15 -75.54
N VAL A 225 -12.14 -51.83 -75.64
CA VAL A 225 -12.59 -51.12 -76.85
C VAL A 225 -11.68 -51.44 -78.03
N ILE A 226 -10.36 -51.42 -77.85
CA ILE A 226 -9.40 -51.81 -78.89
C ILE A 226 -9.61 -53.26 -79.31
N SER A 227 -9.81 -54.18 -78.35
CA SER A 227 -10.12 -55.59 -78.65
C SER A 227 -11.42 -55.74 -79.42
N ARG A 228 -12.47 -55.00 -79.04
CA ARG A 228 -13.78 -54.99 -79.73
C ARG A 228 -13.70 -54.40 -81.13
N LEU A 229 -12.91 -53.34 -81.32
CA LEU A 229 -12.64 -52.77 -82.65
C LEU A 229 -11.91 -53.78 -83.53
N ALA A 230 -10.90 -54.47 -83.01
CA ALA A 230 -10.23 -55.53 -83.75
C ALA A 230 -11.17 -56.71 -84.09
N GLU A 231 -12.06 -57.10 -83.17
CA GLU A 231 -13.13 -58.08 -83.46
C GLU A 231 -14.06 -57.58 -84.57
N ALA A 232 -14.47 -56.32 -84.52
CA ALA A 232 -15.33 -55.70 -85.53
C ALA A 232 -14.65 -55.62 -86.90
N ASP A 233 -13.37 -55.29 -86.96
CA ASP A 233 -12.57 -55.28 -88.20
C ASP A 233 -12.49 -56.69 -88.81
N MET A 234 -12.28 -57.72 -87.98
CA MET A 234 -12.27 -59.11 -88.46
C MET A 234 -13.65 -59.51 -89.01
N ILE A 235 -14.75 -59.13 -88.33
CA ILE A 235 -16.11 -59.34 -88.83
C ILE A 235 -16.36 -58.56 -90.12
N MET A 236 -15.84 -57.34 -90.25
CA MET A 236 -15.94 -56.52 -91.45
C MET A 236 -15.23 -57.19 -92.63
N VAL A 237 -14.02 -57.71 -92.43
CA VAL A 237 -13.27 -58.46 -93.44
C VAL A 237 -14.02 -59.74 -93.84
N ASP A 238 -14.59 -60.48 -92.89
CA ASP A 238 -15.41 -61.65 -93.17
C ASP A 238 -16.71 -61.28 -93.92
N LEU A 239 -17.32 -60.15 -93.59
CA LEU A 239 -18.48 -59.60 -94.27
C LEU A 239 -18.14 -59.18 -95.70
N GLU A 240 -17.01 -58.51 -95.93
CA GLU A 240 -16.50 -58.16 -97.27
C GLU A 240 -16.22 -59.42 -98.09
N ARG A 241 -15.64 -60.45 -97.47
CA ARG A 241 -15.42 -61.75 -98.10
C ARG A 241 -16.74 -62.46 -98.42
N ALA A 242 -17.75 -62.37 -97.55
CA ALA A 242 -19.07 -62.92 -97.81
C ALA A 242 -19.79 -62.13 -98.91
N ASN A 243 -19.74 -60.80 -98.88
CA ASN A 243 -20.33 -59.92 -99.89
C ASN A 243 -19.67 -60.12 -101.25
N SER A 244 -18.34 -60.20 -101.34
CA SER A 244 -17.66 -60.52 -102.60
C SER A 244 -18.08 -61.89 -103.13
N ARG A 245 -18.23 -62.91 -102.27
CA ARG A 245 -18.81 -64.20 -102.67
C ARG A 245 -20.24 -64.06 -103.17
N VAL A 246 -21.10 -63.31 -102.47
CA VAL A 246 -22.48 -63.03 -102.89
C VAL A 246 -22.48 -62.34 -104.25
N VAL A 247 -21.70 -61.28 -104.46
CA VAL A 247 -21.56 -60.59 -105.74
C VAL A 247 -21.14 -61.55 -106.85
N THR A 248 -20.16 -62.44 -106.62
CA THR A 248 -19.78 -63.43 -107.65
C THR A 248 -20.90 -64.42 -107.97
N VAL A 249 -21.71 -64.81 -106.98
CA VAL A 249 -22.87 -65.68 -107.18
C VAL A 249 -24.02 -64.93 -107.85
N GLU A 250 -24.24 -63.67 -107.51
CA GLU A 250 -25.20 -62.78 -108.14
C GLU A 250 -24.83 -62.52 -109.60
N GLN A 251 -23.57 -62.20 -109.91
CA GLN A 251 -23.09 -62.06 -111.28
C GLN A 251 -23.31 -63.34 -112.10
N ARG A 252 -23.09 -64.53 -111.51
CA ARG A 252 -23.40 -65.81 -112.17
C ARG A 252 -24.91 -65.99 -112.35
N ASN A 253 -25.72 -65.67 -111.34
CA ASN A 253 -27.18 -65.73 -111.44
C ASN A 253 -27.73 -64.71 -112.44
N GLU A 254 -27.13 -63.53 -112.55
CA GLU A 254 -27.48 -62.48 -113.49
C GLU A 254 -27.03 -62.85 -114.90
N ALA A 255 -25.86 -63.45 -115.08
CA ALA A 255 -25.46 -64.04 -116.36
C ALA A 255 -26.45 -65.13 -116.78
N LEU A 256 -26.86 -66.03 -115.87
CA LEU A 256 -27.88 -67.05 -116.14
C LEU A 256 -29.26 -66.44 -116.39
N ARG A 257 -29.67 -65.42 -115.64
CA ARG A 257 -30.92 -64.68 -115.88
C ARG A 257 -30.88 -63.90 -117.17
N GLY A 258 -29.74 -63.33 -117.53
CA GLY A 258 -29.50 -62.62 -118.79
C GLY A 258 -29.48 -63.60 -119.96
N GLU A 259 -29.02 -64.83 -119.77
CA GLU A 259 -29.17 -65.92 -120.75
C GLU A 259 -30.64 -66.33 -120.89
N ILE A 260 -31.36 -66.50 -119.78
CA ILE A 260 -32.82 -66.76 -119.76
C ILE A 260 -33.62 -65.60 -120.37
N GLU A 261 -33.20 -64.35 -120.11
CA GLU A 261 -33.90 -63.15 -120.55
C GLU A 261 -33.50 -62.77 -121.97
N ALA A 262 -32.29 -63.09 -122.45
CA ALA A 262 -31.96 -63.07 -123.88
C ALA A 262 -32.76 -64.15 -124.64
N LEU A 263 -33.08 -65.26 -123.99
CA LEU A 263 -34.05 -66.25 -124.49
C LEU A 263 -35.52 -65.77 -124.39
N ARG A 264 -35.83 -64.78 -123.53
CA ARG A 264 -37.21 -64.29 -123.27
C ARG A 264 -37.56 -62.97 -123.96
N ILE A 265 -36.62 -62.04 -124.11
CA ILE A 265 -36.78 -60.74 -124.77
C ILE A 265 -36.55 -60.91 -126.27
N GLY A 266 -37.38 -61.76 -126.86
CA GLY A 266 -37.99 -61.42 -128.13
C GLY A 266 -39.04 -60.34 -127.89
N SER A 267 -38.68 -59.08 -128.17
CA SER A 267 -39.59 -58.04 -128.70
C SER A 267 -40.41 -57.06 -127.82
N GLU A 268 -40.20 -56.87 -126.50
CA GLU A 268 -41.00 -55.85 -125.75
C GLU A 268 -40.26 -55.02 -124.67
N SER A 269 -39.15 -54.32 -124.97
CA SER A 269 -38.44 -53.49 -123.97
C SER A 269 -38.37 -51.98 -124.22
N SER A 270 -38.72 -51.49 -125.42
CA SER A 270 -38.48 -50.08 -125.76
C SER A 270 -39.45 -49.09 -125.07
N GLU A 271 -40.69 -49.50 -124.77
CA GLU A 271 -41.69 -48.62 -124.15
C GLU A 271 -41.54 -48.50 -122.62
N ARG A 272 -41.15 -49.58 -121.94
CA ARG A 272 -40.88 -49.56 -120.49
C ARG A 272 -39.70 -48.65 -120.15
N VAL A 273 -38.66 -48.65 -120.99
CA VAL A 273 -37.48 -47.79 -120.80
C VAL A 273 -37.87 -46.31 -120.79
N ARG A 274 -38.70 -45.85 -121.75
CA ARG A 274 -39.18 -44.45 -121.76
C ARG A 274 -39.96 -44.08 -120.51
N SER A 275 -40.84 -44.95 -120.02
CA SER A 275 -41.64 -44.68 -118.82
C SER A 275 -40.79 -44.52 -117.55
N LEU A 276 -39.70 -45.29 -117.45
CA LEU A 276 -38.76 -45.24 -116.33
C LEU A 276 -37.88 -43.98 -116.37
N THR A 277 -37.50 -43.51 -117.57
CA THR A 277 -36.73 -42.26 -117.73
C THR A 277 -37.53 -41.04 -117.25
N THR A 278 -38.83 -40.96 -117.55
CA THR A 278 -39.70 -39.89 -117.04
C THR A 278 -39.81 -39.90 -115.52
N ARG A 279 -39.93 -41.08 -114.89
CA ARG A 279 -39.99 -41.18 -113.43
C ARG A 279 -38.67 -40.79 -112.75
N LEU A 280 -37.54 -41.12 -113.36
CA LEU A 280 -36.22 -40.69 -112.87
C LEU A 280 -36.08 -39.17 -112.86
N SER A 281 -36.50 -38.50 -113.93
CA SER A 281 -36.49 -37.03 -113.99
C SER A 281 -37.38 -36.37 -112.93
N GLU A 282 -38.53 -36.97 -112.62
CA GLU A 282 -39.41 -36.49 -111.54
C GLU A 282 -38.75 -36.65 -110.17
N LEU A 283 -38.15 -37.82 -109.89
CA LEU A 283 -37.41 -38.11 -108.65
C LEU A 283 -36.18 -37.20 -108.47
N GLU A 284 -35.44 -36.90 -109.53
CA GLU A 284 -34.30 -35.97 -109.49
C GLU A 284 -34.75 -34.54 -109.14
N SER A 285 -35.88 -34.09 -109.68
CA SER A 285 -36.47 -32.79 -109.32
C SER A 285 -36.96 -32.75 -107.87
N GLU A 286 -37.42 -33.88 -107.33
CA GLU A 286 -37.82 -33.98 -105.93
C GLU A 286 -36.63 -34.02 -104.97
N CYS A 287 -35.56 -34.73 -105.31
CA CYS A 287 -34.32 -34.74 -104.53
C CYS A 287 -33.69 -33.35 -104.44
N THR A 288 -33.58 -32.62 -105.56
CA THR A 288 -33.02 -31.24 -105.54
C THR A 288 -33.87 -30.29 -104.71
N ARG A 289 -35.21 -30.45 -104.73
CA ARG A 289 -36.12 -29.71 -103.85
C ARG A 289 -35.89 -30.04 -102.37
N LEU A 290 -35.75 -31.32 -102.04
CA LEU A 290 -35.50 -31.77 -100.66
C LEU A 290 -34.13 -31.31 -100.16
N GLU A 291 -33.08 -31.37 -100.98
CA GLU A 291 -31.75 -30.85 -100.66
C GLU A 291 -31.80 -29.35 -100.34
N SER A 292 -32.48 -28.56 -101.18
CA SER A 292 -32.64 -27.12 -100.93
C SER A 292 -33.41 -26.84 -99.62
N ALA A 293 -34.40 -27.67 -99.28
CA ALA A 293 -35.15 -27.54 -98.03
C ALA A 293 -34.29 -27.91 -96.80
N VAL A 294 -33.43 -28.92 -96.93
CA VAL A 294 -32.48 -29.33 -95.87
C VAL A 294 -31.42 -28.25 -95.65
N ASP A 295 -30.88 -27.63 -96.69
CA ASP A 295 -29.91 -26.54 -96.56
C ASP A 295 -30.53 -25.30 -95.90
N VAL A 296 -31.78 -24.97 -96.24
CA VAL A 296 -32.53 -23.90 -95.56
C VAL A 296 -32.76 -24.25 -94.08
N ALA A 297 -33.13 -25.50 -93.76
CA ALA A 297 -33.29 -25.94 -92.38
C ALA A 297 -31.97 -25.92 -91.59
N ARG A 298 -30.86 -26.30 -92.23
CA ARG A 298 -29.52 -26.33 -91.62
C ARG A 298 -29.01 -24.93 -91.33
N THR A 299 -29.17 -24.00 -92.27
CA THR A 299 -28.82 -22.58 -92.06
C THR A 299 -29.74 -21.89 -91.03
N ALA A 300 -30.99 -22.32 -90.91
CA ALA A 300 -31.87 -21.87 -89.83
C ALA A 300 -31.42 -22.42 -88.46
N ALA A 301 -31.01 -23.69 -88.39
CA ALA A 301 -30.49 -24.31 -87.17
C ALA A 301 -29.20 -23.66 -86.68
N THR A 302 -28.22 -23.43 -87.57
CA THR A 302 -26.95 -22.76 -87.19
C THR A 302 -27.19 -21.33 -86.69
N ARG A 303 -28.08 -20.57 -87.35
CA ARG A 303 -28.46 -19.23 -86.86
C ARG A 303 -29.13 -19.29 -85.49
N SER A 304 -29.93 -20.32 -85.21
CA SER A 304 -30.55 -20.48 -83.89
C SER A 304 -29.52 -20.87 -82.81
N GLU A 305 -28.53 -21.70 -83.14
CA GLU A 305 -27.42 -22.03 -82.24
C GLU A 305 -26.54 -20.80 -81.96
N GLU A 306 -26.24 -20.00 -82.98
CA GLU A 306 -25.51 -18.73 -82.84
C GLU A 306 -26.27 -17.75 -81.92
N GLN A 307 -27.59 -17.61 -82.08
CA GLN A 307 -28.43 -16.78 -81.21
C GLN A 307 -28.48 -17.31 -79.77
N ILE A 308 -28.51 -18.63 -79.57
CA ILE A 308 -28.47 -19.24 -78.23
C ILE A 308 -27.13 -18.97 -77.55
N LEU A 309 -26.01 -19.06 -78.29
CA LEU A 309 -24.67 -18.77 -77.77
C LEU A 309 -24.51 -17.28 -77.44
N GLU A 310 -25.03 -16.39 -78.28
CA GLU A 310 -25.05 -14.94 -78.02
C GLU A 310 -25.84 -14.63 -76.74
N LYS A 311 -27.04 -15.20 -76.59
CA LYS A 311 -27.87 -15.03 -75.37
C LYS A 311 -27.23 -15.66 -74.13
N ALA A 312 -26.49 -16.76 -74.27
CA ALA A 312 -25.74 -17.37 -73.17
C ALA A 312 -24.58 -16.47 -72.72
N CYS A 313 -23.85 -15.87 -73.67
CA CYS A 313 -22.77 -14.92 -73.38
C CYS A 313 -23.29 -13.64 -72.67
N GLU A 314 -24.43 -13.10 -73.12
CA GLU A 314 -25.11 -11.99 -72.45
C GLU A 314 -25.54 -12.37 -71.01
N ALA A 315 -26.08 -13.59 -70.81
CA ALA A 315 -26.46 -14.07 -69.49
C ALA A 315 -25.27 -14.25 -68.54
N ASP A 316 -24.13 -14.71 -69.05
CA ASP A 316 -22.91 -14.86 -68.25
C ASP A 316 -22.27 -13.51 -67.92
N SER A 317 -22.32 -12.54 -68.85
CA SER A 317 -21.90 -11.16 -68.57
C SER A 317 -22.78 -10.50 -67.49
N ALA A 318 -24.10 -10.67 -67.57
CA ALA A 318 -25.04 -10.17 -66.57
C ALA A 318 -24.83 -10.85 -65.19
N ARG A 319 -24.54 -12.15 -65.16
CA ARG A 319 -24.19 -12.87 -63.91
C ARG A 319 -22.91 -12.34 -63.29
N ALA A 320 -21.88 -12.09 -64.11
CA ALA A 320 -20.63 -11.51 -63.64
C ALA A 320 -20.83 -10.10 -63.05
N GLU A 321 -21.68 -9.28 -63.68
CA GLU A 321 -22.04 -7.96 -63.14
C GLU A 321 -22.80 -8.07 -61.81
N VAL A 322 -23.76 -8.98 -61.72
CA VAL A 322 -24.51 -9.25 -60.47
C VAL A 322 -23.57 -9.69 -59.35
N ASP A 323 -22.61 -10.58 -59.63
CA ASP A 323 -21.66 -11.04 -58.64
C ASP A 323 -20.66 -9.93 -58.24
N ALA A 324 -20.24 -9.09 -59.19
CA ALA A 324 -19.46 -7.88 -58.90
C ALA A 324 -20.23 -6.90 -58.00
N LEU A 325 -21.53 -6.69 -58.24
CA LEU A 325 -22.39 -5.86 -57.40
C LEU A 325 -22.61 -6.47 -56.02
N LYS A 326 -22.76 -7.79 -55.90
CA LYS A 326 -22.83 -8.48 -54.60
C LYS A 326 -21.54 -8.35 -53.80
N ILE A 327 -20.38 -8.45 -54.45
CA ILE A 327 -19.07 -8.24 -53.79
C ILE A 327 -18.99 -6.80 -53.28
N LYS A 328 -19.34 -5.81 -54.11
CA LYS A 328 -19.42 -4.41 -53.69
C LYS A 328 -20.37 -4.22 -52.52
N LEU A 329 -21.58 -4.79 -52.55
CA LEU A 329 -22.53 -4.69 -51.44
C LEU A 329 -21.98 -5.28 -50.12
N LYS A 330 -21.23 -6.39 -50.19
CA LYS A 330 -20.54 -6.96 -49.02
C LYS A 330 -19.46 -6.02 -48.47
N THR A 331 -18.77 -5.26 -49.31
CA THR A 331 -17.82 -4.23 -48.85
C THR A 331 -18.49 -3.00 -48.24
N TYR A 332 -19.83 -2.87 -48.35
CA TYR A 332 -20.59 -1.82 -47.66
C TYR A 332 -21.31 -2.32 -46.40
N ALA A 333 -21.17 -3.60 -46.05
CA ALA A 333 -21.91 -4.21 -44.93
C ALA A 333 -21.42 -3.74 -43.55
N ASP A 334 -20.22 -3.17 -43.48
CA ASP A 334 -19.58 -2.65 -42.27
C ASP A 334 -19.86 -1.16 -42.04
N TYR A 335 -20.53 -0.45 -42.96
CA TYR A 335 -20.79 0.99 -42.80
C TYR A 335 -21.63 1.32 -41.56
N ASP A 336 -22.56 0.46 -41.17
CA ASP A 336 -23.36 0.66 -39.96
C ASP A 336 -22.54 0.41 -38.68
N GLU A 337 -21.57 -0.51 -38.73
CA GLU A 337 -20.60 -0.73 -37.66
C GLU A 337 -19.65 0.46 -37.57
N VAL A 338 -19.05 0.88 -38.68
CA VAL A 338 -18.15 2.03 -38.76
C VAL A 338 -18.87 3.31 -38.36
N LYS A 339 -20.14 3.50 -38.73
CA LYS A 339 -20.95 4.66 -38.30
C LYS A 339 -21.20 4.63 -36.79
N ARG A 340 -21.46 3.45 -36.21
CA ARG A 340 -21.63 3.29 -34.77
C ARG A 340 -20.31 3.49 -34.03
N GLU A 341 -19.22 2.91 -34.49
CA GLU A 341 -17.88 3.13 -33.95
C GLU A 341 -17.49 4.60 -34.04
N LEU A 342 -17.80 5.29 -35.13
CA LEU A 342 -17.56 6.72 -35.31
C LEU A 342 -18.43 7.56 -34.36
N GLU A 343 -19.68 7.18 -34.13
CA GLU A 343 -20.59 7.86 -33.20
C GLU A 343 -20.20 7.61 -31.74
N ILE A 344 -19.74 6.41 -31.41
CA ILE A 344 -19.13 6.06 -30.12
C ILE A 344 -17.81 6.83 -29.93
N LEU A 345 -16.94 6.89 -30.94
CA LEU A 345 -15.72 7.70 -30.90
C LEU A 345 -16.03 9.18 -30.74
N LYS A 346 -17.04 9.70 -31.45
CA LYS A 346 -17.52 11.08 -31.31
C LYS A 346 -18.04 11.32 -29.89
N TYR A 347 -18.79 10.38 -29.31
CA TYR A 347 -19.27 10.51 -27.95
C TYR A 347 -18.13 10.41 -26.93
N VAL A 348 -17.24 9.42 -27.04
CA VAL A 348 -16.13 9.21 -26.09
C VAL A 348 -15.11 10.34 -26.13
N GLU A 349 -14.77 10.87 -27.32
CA GLU A 349 -13.80 11.96 -27.42
C GLU A 349 -14.39 13.35 -27.08
N PHE A 350 -15.71 13.54 -27.18
CA PHE A 350 -16.35 14.85 -27.04
C PHE A 350 -17.44 14.96 -25.96
N ALA A 351 -17.81 13.89 -25.24
CA ALA A 351 -18.81 13.91 -24.14
C ALA A 351 -18.40 14.74 -22.91
N GLY A 352 -17.20 15.33 -22.90
CA GLY A 352 -16.75 16.28 -21.87
C GLY A 352 -16.40 17.67 -22.42
N LEU A 353 -16.81 17.98 -23.64
CA LEU A 353 -16.43 19.18 -24.39
C LEU A 353 -17.62 20.08 -24.76
N ASP A 354 -18.79 19.86 -24.18
CA ASP A 354 -19.94 20.72 -24.42
C ASP A 354 -19.79 22.04 -23.63
N PRO A 355 -19.64 23.21 -24.30
CA PRO A 355 -19.39 24.48 -23.61
C PRO A 355 -20.68 25.20 -23.19
N ASP A 356 -21.85 24.65 -23.51
CA ASP A 356 -23.14 25.25 -23.15
C ASP A 356 -23.61 24.85 -21.74
N ASP A 357 -22.82 24.04 -21.03
CA ASP A 357 -23.05 23.67 -19.63
C ASP A 357 -22.40 24.71 -18.68
N ASP A 358 -22.66 25.98 -18.97
CA ASP A 358 -22.27 27.13 -18.16
C ASP A 358 -23.18 27.25 -16.94
N TRP A 359 -22.80 26.58 -15.85
CA TRP A 359 -22.89 26.97 -14.43
C TRP A 359 -24.01 27.92 -13.93
N SER A 360 -25.19 27.94 -14.54
CA SER A 360 -26.21 28.96 -14.27
C SER A 360 -27.63 28.38 -14.34
N SER A 361 -27.97 27.40 -13.49
CA SER A 361 -29.33 27.21 -12.91
C SER A 361 -29.30 26.00 -11.95
N PRO A 362 -29.58 26.18 -10.64
CA PRO A 362 -29.82 25.09 -9.73
C PRO A 362 -31.32 24.82 -9.68
N ASP A 363 -31.83 23.89 -10.49
CA ASP A 363 -33.04 23.11 -10.20
C ASP A 363 -33.32 22.14 -11.35
N GLU A 364 -33.77 20.95 -10.96
CA GLU A 364 -34.34 19.85 -11.76
C GLU A 364 -33.37 18.77 -12.30
N ASP A 365 -33.61 17.56 -11.77
CA ASP A 365 -33.00 16.28 -12.08
C ASP A 365 -33.17 15.87 -13.55
N GLU A 366 -32.13 15.98 -14.37
CA GLU A 366 -32.03 15.18 -15.61
C GLU A 366 -30.58 15.00 -16.07
N ASP A 367 -29.76 14.28 -15.28
CA ASP A 367 -28.43 13.85 -15.72
C ASP A 367 -28.39 12.34 -15.93
N GLY A 368 -29.20 11.91 -16.91
CA GLY A 368 -29.27 10.55 -17.39
C GLY A 368 -28.32 10.36 -18.57
N VAL A 369 -27.20 9.66 -18.35
CA VAL A 369 -26.37 9.13 -19.43
C VAL A 369 -27.21 8.12 -20.24
N HIS A 370 -27.85 8.58 -21.31
CA HIS A 370 -28.65 7.76 -22.20
C HIS A 370 -27.77 7.25 -23.36
N LEU A 371 -27.53 5.94 -23.41
CA LEU A 371 -26.91 5.28 -24.56
C LEU A 371 -27.77 5.49 -25.81
N PRO A 372 -27.22 5.87 -26.98
CA PRO A 372 -28.00 5.98 -28.20
C PRO A 372 -28.75 4.67 -28.51
N ASN A 373 -30.06 4.78 -28.76
CA ASN A 373 -30.92 3.64 -29.04
C ASN A 373 -30.41 2.85 -30.26
N PRO A 374 -30.50 1.51 -30.27
CA PRO A 374 -29.90 0.63 -31.29
C PRO A 374 -30.57 0.68 -32.67
N ASN A 375 -31.47 1.65 -32.93
CA ASN A 375 -32.16 1.78 -34.21
C ASN A 375 -31.79 3.12 -34.86
N ALA A 376 -30.88 3.03 -35.85
CA ALA A 376 -30.22 4.16 -36.51
C ALA A 376 -31.18 5.11 -37.26
N ASP A 377 -32.42 4.70 -37.50
CA ASP A 377 -33.39 5.50 -38.26
C ASP A 377 -34.00 6.68 -37.45
N LYS A 378 -33.92 6.65 -36.11
CA LYS A 378 -34.40 7.77 -35.26
C LYS A 378 -33.29 8.71 -34.77
N ALA A 379 -32.03 8.26 -34.75
CA ALA A 379 -30.88 9.09 -34.34
C ALA A 379 -30.50 10.15 -35.38
N ASN A 380 -30.89 9.96 -36.65
CA ASN A 380 -30.59 10.91 -37.73
C ASN A 380 -31.35 12.25 -37.64
N VAL A 381 -32.19 12.46 -36.62
CA VAL A 381 -32.99 13.69 -36.44
C VAL A 381 -32.29 14.73 -35.55
N GLN A 382 -31.36 14.32 -34.67
CA GLN A 382 -30.56 15.25 -33.89
C GLN A 382 -29.15 15.35 -34.47
N HIS A 383 -28.96 16.28 -35.41
CA HIS A 383 -27.62 16.74 -35.77
C HIS A 383 -27.02 17.44 -34.53
N GLY A 384 -26.35 16.68 -33.67
CA GLY A 384 -25.43 17.23 -32.68
C GLY A 384 -24.37 18.10 -33.36
N LYS A 385 -23.75 19.00 -32.61
CA LYS A 385 -22.77 19.99 -33.09
C LYS A 385 -21.79 19.40 -34.12
N SER A 386 -21.52 20.16 -35.19
CA SER A 386 -20.66 19.69 -36.27
C SER A 386 -19.26 19.36 -35.72
N LEU A 387 -18.60 18.36 -36.32
CA LEU A 387 -17.28 17.91 -35.88
C LEU A 387 -16.26 19.06 -35.84
N GLU A 388 -16.41 20.02 -36.75
CA GLU A 388 -15.58 21.24 -36.81
C GLU A 388 -15.71 22.10 -35.54
N VAL A 389 -16.92 22.24 -34.99
CA VAL A 389 -17.17 23.01 -33.76
C VAL A 389 -16.57 22.29 -32.54
N LEU A 390 -16.74 20.97 -32.45
CA LEU A 390 -16.20 20.16 -31.35
C LEU A 390 -14.66 20.08 -31.38
N LEU A 391 -14.07 20.04 -32.57
CA LEU A 391 -12.62 20.12 -32.73
C LEU A 391 -12.08 21.51 -32.38
N ALA A 392 -12.81 22.57 -32.72
CA ALA A 392 -12.43 23.94 -32.36
C ALA A 392 -12.46 24.17 -30.84
N THR A 393 -13.46 23.63 -30.12
CA THR A 393 -13.53 23.73 -28.65
C THR A 393 -12.41 22.93 -27.97
N LYS A 394 -12.12 21.71 -28.46
CA LYS A 394 -10.97 20.91 -28.00
C LYS A 394 -9.64 21.64 -28.21
N ASN A 395 -9.45 22.24 -29.39
CA ASN A 395 -8.24 22.98 -29.72
C ASN A 395 -8.08 24.22 -28.82
N LYS A 396 -9.16 24.97 -28.56
CA LYS A 396 -9.16 26.08 -27.62
C LYS A 396 -8.77 25.65 -26.20
N ARG A 397 -9.34 24.54 -25.70
CA ARG A 397 -9.00 24.00 -24.37
C ARG A 397 -7.56 23.51 -24.29
N ILE A 398 -7.06 22.83 -25.32
CA ILE A 398 -5.65 22.43 -25.40
C ILE A 398 -4.74 23.66 -25.37
N LEU A 399 -5.09 24.74 -26.07
CA LEU A 399 -4.33 26.00 -26.02
C LEU A 399 -4.35 26.65 -24.62
N GLU A 400 -5.48 26.60 -23.92
CA GLU A 400 -5.61 27.08 -22.54
C GLU A 400 -4.78 26.23 -21.56
N GLU A 401 -4.83 24.91 -21.67
CA GLU A 401 -4.02 23.97 -20.86
C GLU A 401 -2.52 24.13 -21.15
N LEU A 402 -2.14 24.31 -22.42
CA LEU A 402 -0.75 24.56 -22.83
C LEU A 402 -0.25 25.90 -22.25
N THR A 403 -1.11 26.92 -22.23
CA THR A 403 -0.80 28.22 -21.59
C THR A 403 -0.62 28.05 -20.08
N ARG A 404 -1.48 27.27 -19.42
CA ARG A 404 -1.37 26.95 -18.00
C ARG A 404 -0.09 26.17 -17.69
N PHE A 405 0.24 25.15 -18.47
CA PHE A 405 1.47 24.38 -18.31
C PHE A 405 2.72 25.23 -18.53
N ARG A 406 2.69 26.18 -19.49
CA ARG A 406 3.79 27.15 -19.66
C ARG A 406 3.98 28.01 -18.41
N ILE A 407 2.91 28.55 -17.84
CA ILE A 407 2.98 29.36 -16.61
C ILE A 407 3.52 28.52 -15.45
N LEU A 408 3.01 27.29 -15.28
CA LEU A 408 3.49 26.37 -14.24
C LEU A 408 4.96 26.03 -14.43
N HIS A 409 5.39 25.75 -15.65
CA HIS A 409 6.78 25.45 -15.98
C HIS A 409 7.70 26.64 -15.64
N THR A 410 7.35 27.85 -16.05
CA THR A 410 8.11 29.05 -15.70
C THR A 410 8.14 29.30 -14.19
N SER A 411 7.03 29.05 -13.48
CA SER A 411 7.01 29.17 -12.01
C SER A 411 7.89 28.12 -11.31
N LEU A 412 7.94 26.90 -11.85
CA LEU A 412 8.75 25.80 -11.34
C LEU A 412 10.24 26.06 -11.62
N GLU A 413 10.58 26.55 -12.82
CA GLU A 413 11.94 26.98 -13.17
C GLU A 413 12.41 28.11 -12.27
N ALA A 414 11.55 29.09 -11.96
CA ALA A 414 11.87 30.16 -11.03
C ALA A 414 12.10 29.62 -9.60
N SER A 415 11.28 28.68 -9.14
CA SER A 415 11.48 28.01 -7.84
C SER A 415 12.78 27.21 -7.81
N LEU A 416 13.10 26.46 -8.88
CA LEU A 416 14.32 25.69 -8.98
C LEU A 416 15.54 26.59 -8.93
N LYS A 417 15.51 27.72 -9.67
CA LYS A 417 16.58 28.71 -9.62
C LYS A 417 16.77 29.30 -8.22
N SER A 418 15.68 29.66 -7.53
CA SER A 418 15.73 30.14 -6.15
C SER A 418 16.38 29.11 -5.21
N THR A 419 15.98 27.83 -5.30
CA THR A 419 16.58 26.78 -4.47
C THR A 419 18.06 26.53 -4.80
N GLN A 420 18.45 26.73 -6.06
CA GLN A 420 19.84 26.58 -6.48
C GLN A 420 20.71 27.75 -6.01
N ASP A 421 20.15 28.97 -5.99
CA ASP A 421 20.80 30.15 -5.42
C ASP A 421 20.97 29.97 -3.88
N GLU A 422 19.94 29.49 -3.17
CA GLU A 422 20.03 29.16 -1.74
C GLU A 422 21.07 28.06 -1.44
N LEU A 423 21.16 27.04 -2.31
CA LEU A 423 22.19 26.01 -2.20
C LEU A 423 23.60 26.59 -2.40
N ALA A 424 23.76 27.50 -3.36
CA ALA A 424 25.04 28.19 -3.59
C ALA A 424 25.43 29.06 -2.38
N ASP A 425 24.48 29.79 -1.80
CA ASP A 425 24.70 30.63 -0.62
C ASP A 425 25.07 29.80 0.62
N THR A 426 24.35 28.69 0.87
CA THR A 426 24.67 27.78 1.98
C THR A 426 26.02 27.08 1.79
N HIS A 427 26.38 26.71 0.57
CA HIS A 427 27.70 26.18 0.27
C HIS A 427 28.81 27.23 0.45
N ALA A 428 28.56 28.48 0.07
CA ALA A 428 29.49 29.58 0.31
C ALA A 428 29.67 29.85 1.81
N GLU A 429 28.59 29.79 2.60
CA GLU A 429 28.68 29.94 4.05
C GLU A 429 29.39 28.76 4.70
N LEU A 430 29.11 27.52 4.27
CA LEU A 430 29.84 26.33 4.71
C LEU A 430 31.35 26.47 4.44
N ALA A 431 31.74 26.94 3.25
CA ALA A 431 33.14 27.17 2.91
C ALA A 431 33.79 28.24 3.80
N LYS A 432 33.07 29.32 4.16
CA LYS A 432 33.57 30.32 5.12
C LYS A 432 33.72 29.72 6.52
N GLN A 433 32.76 28.92 6.99
CA GLN A 433 32.81 28.27 8.29
C GLN A 433 33.96 27.25 8.33
N GLN A 434 34.17 26.48 7.27
CA GLN A 434 35.31 25.58 7.14
C GLN A 434 36.64 26.34 7.18
N ALA A 435 36.77 27.45 6.43
CA ALA A 435 37.97 28.29 6.48
C ALA A 435 38.18 28.95 7.84
N LEU A 436 37.11 29.27 8.58
CA LEU A 436 37.20 29.78 9.95
C LEU A 436 37.65 28.68 10.91
N CYS A 437 37.08 27.47 10.81
CA CYS A 437 37.52 26.31 11.59
C CYS A 437 38.98 25.99 11.31
N GLU A 438 39.42 25.98 10.05
CA GLU A 438 40.82 25.77 9.68
C GLU A 438 41.71 26.86 10.31
N LYS A 439 41.31 28.13 10.28
CA LYS A 439 42.04 29.21 10.98
C LYS A 439 42.11 28.98 12.49
N LEU A 440 41.00 28.62 13.12
CA LEU A 440 40.95 28.31 14.55
C LEU A 440 41.82 27.10 14.91
N GLU A 441 41.84 26.07 14.07
CA GLU A 441 42.73 24.92 14.22
C GLU A 441 44.20 25.34 14.07
N THR A 442 44.54 26.19 13.09
CA THR A 442 45.90 26.72 12.96
C THR A 442 46.31 27.61 14.13
N ASP A 443 45.39 28.42 14.67
CA ASP A 443 45.63 29.29 15.82
C ASP A 443 45.76 28.48 17.12
N LEU A 444 44.96 27.43 17.28
CA LEU A 444 45.07 26.47 18.40
C LEU A 444 46.36 25.66 18.31
N LEU A 445 46.77 25.25 17.11
CA LEU A 445 48.08 24.62 16.89
C LEU A 445 49.21 25.60 17.25
N ALA A 446 49.13 26.87 16.84
CA ALA A 446 50.10 27.90 17.21
C ALA A 446 50.17 28.14 18.73
N LEU A 447 49.03 28.17 19.41
CA LEU A 447 48.95 28.26 20.87
C LEU A 447 49.51 27.03 21.57
N ASN A 448 49.26 25.82 21.03
CA ASN A 448 49.84 24.58 21.55
C ASN A 448 51.37 24.55 21.36
N THR A 449 51.89 25.10 20.26
CA THR A 449 53.34 25.24 20.05
C THR A 449 53.99 26.28 20.97
N ASN A 450 53.28 27.36 21.33
CA ASN A 450 53.80 28.40 22.24
C ASN A 450 53.63 28.05 23.73
N ASN A 451 52.74 27.12 24.08
CA ASN A 451 52.50 26.67 25.45
C ASN A 451 53.26 25.37 25.82
N GLY A 452 54.10 24.86 24.90
CA GLY A 452 54.92 23.66 25.06
C GLY A 452 56.37 23.93 25.46
N GLY A 453 56.61 24.83 26.42
CA GLY A 453 57.94 25.14 26.95
C GLY A 453 58.17 24.57 28.34
N GLY A 454 58.53 23.28 28.44
CA GLY A 454 58.91 22.71 29.74
C GLY A 454 59.24 21.21 29.76
N SER A 455 60.51 20.88 29.53
CA SER A 455 61.25 19.65 29.95
C SER A 455 60.81 18.28 29.41
N ARG A 456 61.67 17.31 29.10
CA ARG A 456 63.11 17.19 28.81
C ARG A 456 63.36 15.71 28.42
N GLU A 457 63.92 15.49 27.23
CA GLU A 457 64.80 14.38 26.76
C GLU A 457 64.39 12.90 26.88
N GLU A 458 64.31 12.17 25.75
CA GLU A 458 65.39 11.25 25.27
C GLU A 458 65.06 10.58 23.90
N ASN A 459 65.81 10.99 22.88
CA ASN A 459 66.54 10.27 21.82
C ASN A 459 65.96 9.10 20.95
N GLY A 460 66.03 9.31 19.62
CA GLY A 460 66.34 8.36 18.52
C GLY A 460 65.19 7.43 18.06
N GLU A 461 64.87 7.20 16.77
CA GLU A 461 65.51 7.42 15.47
C GLU A 461 64.48 7.01 14.39
N ASN A 462 64.69 7.51 13.16
CA ASN A 462 64.08 7.12 11.87
C ASN A 462 62.62 7.48 11.56
N GLY A 463 62.49 8.39 10.58
CA GLY A 463 61.27 8.65 9.84
C GLY A 463 61.10 7.70 8.66
N GLU A 464 59.85 7.53 8.25
CA GLU A 464 59.49 7.07 6.92
C GLU A 464 58.16 7.70 6.50
N SER A 465 58.16 8.31 5.32
CA SER A 465 57.02 8.93 4.63
C SER A 465 56.37 7.94 3.66
N GLY A 466 55.07 8.11 3.40
CA GLY A 466 54.41 7.71 2.15
C GLY A 466 53.12 6.89 2.39
N ILE A 467 51.90 7.34 2.06
CA ILE A 467 51.29 7.69 0.76
C ILE A 467 50.96 6.45 -0.11
N SER A 468 49.68 6.37 -0.51
CA SER A 468 49.05 5.53 -1.56
C SER A 468 48.82 4.05 -1.18
N GLY A 469 47.72 3.38 -1.55
CA GLY A 469 46.67 3.67 -2.52
C GLY A 469 46.23 2.34 -3.18
N LEU A 470 44.96 2.27 -3.59
CA LEU A 470 44.36 1.28 -4.51
C LEU A 470 44.12 -0.12 -3.91
N GLY A 471 43.00 -0.79 -4.14
CA GLY A 471 42.07 -0.72 -5.27
C GLY A 471 41.96 -2.12 -5.87
N LEU A 472 40.73 -2.65 -5.87
CA LEU A 472 40.11 -3.57 -6.83
C LEU A 472 40.97 -4.65 -7.55
N GLU A 473 40.39 -5.85 -7.58
CA GLU A 473 40.00 -6.57 -8.82
C GLU A 473 40.49 -8.02 -8.97
N PHE A 474 39.52 -8.81 -9.46
CA PHE A 474 39.66 -9.96 -10.34
C PHE A 474 40.14 -11.30 -9.76
N GLY A 475 39.16 -12.19 -9.56
CA GLY A 475 39.42 -13.62 -9.51
C GLY A 475 39.62 -14.22 -10.90
N LEU A 476 40.29 -15.36 -10.97
CA LEU A 476 39.98 -16.42 -11.92
C LEU A 476 40.79 -17.69 -11.56
N ARG A 477 40.05 -18.80 -11.38
CA ARG A 477 40.35 -20.17 -11.87
C ARG A 477 41.65 -20.85 -11.37
N THR A 478 41.75 -22.14 -11.08
CA THR A 478 40.95 -23.36 -11.23
C THR A 478 41.74 -24.39 -10.39
N LYS A 479 41.11 -25.12 -9.45
CA LYS A 479 40.58 -26.48 -9.63
C LYS A 479 41.67 -27.55 -9.80
N ASP A 480 41.83 -28.39 -8.77
CA ASP A 480 42.08 -29.85 -8.78
C ASP A 480 42.01 -30.30 -7.31
N ALA A 481 40.92 -30.93 -6.83
CA ALA A 481 40.50 -32.33 -7.01
C ALA A 481 41.41 -33.36 -6.33
N ALA A 482 41.07 -33.78 -5.10
CA ALA A 482 40.99 -35.17 -4.60
C ALA A 482 41.02 -35.21 -3.06
N GLY A 483 39.95 -35.72 -2.44
CA GLY A 483 39.98 -36.20 -1.04
C GLY A 483 40.61 -37.59 -0.94
N PRO A 484 40.33 -38.43 0.09
CA PRO A 484 39.58 -38.19 1.34
C PRO A 484 40.29 -38.79 2.59
N SER A 485 39.80 -38.54 3.82
CA SER A 485 39.58 -39.57 4.85
C SER A 485 39.24 -38.99 6.23
N THR A 486 38.16 -39.54 6.80
CA THR A 486 37.64 -39.41 8.17
C THR A 486 38.59 -39.97 9.23
N THR A 487 38.64 -39.36 10.43
CA THR A 487 38.72 -40.07 11.74
C THR A 487 38.47 -39.11 12.91
N ARG A 488 37.29 -39.26 13.54
CA ARG A 488 37.05 -39.62 14.95
C ARG A 488 37.86 -38.94 16.09
N SER A 489 37.13 -38.12 16.86
CA SER A 489 37.03 -37.99 18.34
C SER A 489 38.25 -38.36 19.22
N THR A 490 38.71 -37.55 20.18
CA THR A 490 38.07 -37.20 21.48
C THR A 490 38.78 -36.02 22.19
N PRO A 491 38.13 -35.37 23.19
CA PRO A 491 38.84 -34.92 24.38
C PRO A 491 38.23 -35.45 25.70
N ILE A 492 39.10 -35.66 26.69
CA ILE A 492 38.78 -36.12 28.04
C ILE A 492 38.28 -34.94 28.90
N PRO A 493 37.29 -35.16 29.77
CA PRO A 493 36.65 -34.16 30.61
C PRO A 493 37.24 -34.12 32.04
N PHE A 494 37.09 -32.97 32.72
CA PHE A 494 37.13 -32.94 34.18
C PHE A 494 35.70 -33.07 34.73
N THR A 495 35.57 -34.03 35.64
CA THR A 495 34.36 -34.45 36.33
C THR A 495 34.32 -33.85 37.73
N SER A 496 33.09 -33.69 38.25
CA SER A 496 32.63 -33.90 39.65
C SER A 496 31.21 -33.33 39.72
N SER A 497 30.19 -34.11 39.34
CA SER A 497 29.40 -34.99 40.22
C SER A 497 28.63 -34.17 41.26
N ALA A 498 27.38 -33.78 41.03
CA ALA A 498 26.15 -34.58 41.05
C ALA A 498 25.38 -34.23 42.32
N ASP A 499 24.18 -33.64 42.16
CA ASP A 499 22.97 -34.08 42.87
C ASP A 499 21.71 -33.39 42.30
N THR A 500 20.83 -34.19 41.71
CA THR A 500 19.36 -33.97 41.62
C THR A 500 18.82 -32.78 40.83
N SER A 501 19.41 -32.41 39.70
CA SER A 501 18.82 -31.31 38.93
C SER A 501 17.51 -31.79 38.27
N ILE A 502 16.40 -31.15 38.63
CA ILE A 502 15.07 -31.27 38.00
C ILE A 502 15.09 -30.86 36.51
N LEU A 503 16.22 -30.32 36.07
CA LEU A 503 16.47 -29.71 34.78
C LEU A 503 16.32 -30.69 33.60
N PRO A 504 16.82 -31.94 33.61
CA PRO A 504 16.64 -32.88 32.49
C PRO A 504 15.17 -33.27 32.30
N ILE A 505 14.41 -33.38 33.39
CA ILE A 505 12.98 -33.67 33.36
C ILE A 505 12.23 -32.44 32.84
N VAL A 506 12.53 -31.24 33.35
CA VAL A 506 11.92 -29.99 32.89
C VAL A 506 12.30 -29.67 31.45
N THR A 507 13.51 -29.97 31.00
CA THR A 507 13.89 -29.84 29.58
C THR A 507 13.13 -30.85 28.74
N SER A 508 12.98 -32.10 29.16
CA SER A 508 12.17 -33.09 28.42
C SER A 508 10.69 -32.72 28.37
N GLN A 509 10.14 -32.14 29.44
CA GLN A 509 8.76 -31.65 29.49
C GLN A 509 8.60 -30.42 28.60
N ARG A 510 9.52 -29.46 28.68
CA ARG A 510 9.55 -28.28 27.80
C ARG A 510 9.63 -28.69 26.33
N ASP A 511 10.47 -29.67 26.02
CA ASP A 511 10.65 -30.11 24.64
C ASP A 511 9.41 -30.88 24.13
N ARG A 512 8.74 -31.66 25.00
CA ARG A 512 7.42 -32.24 24.70
C ARG A 512 6.32 -31.18 24.53
N PHE A 513 6.32 -30.13 25.35
CA PHE A 513 5.38 -29.02 25.20
C PHE A 513 5.65 -28.22 23.94
N ARG A 514 6.92 -27.98 23.58
CA ARG A 514 7.30 -27.35 22.31
C ARG A 514 6.87 -28.19 21.12
N GLN A 515 7.08 -29.51 21.18
CA GLN A 515 6.63 -30.42 20.12
C GLN A 515 5.11 -30.39 20.00
N ARG A 516 4.37 -30.52 21.10
CA ARG A 516 2.90 -30.46 21.10
C ARG A 516 2.38 -29.10 20.62
N ASN A 517 3.06 -28.01 20.97
CA ASN A 517 2.69 -26.68 20.50
C ASN A 517 2.95 -26.52 19.01
N ALA A 518 4.06 -27.08 18.49
CA ALA A 518 4.33 -27.11 17.05
C ALA A 518 3.29 -27.96 16.29
N GLU A 519 2.91 -29.11 16.82
CA GLU A 519 1.84 -29.96 16.28
C GLU A 519 0.49 -29.23 16.29
N LEU A 520 0.11 -28.58 17.39
CA LEU A 520 -1.11 -27.79 17.49
C LEU A 520 -1.11 -26.57 16.55
N GLU A 521 0.02 -25.92 16.37
CA GLU A 521 0.16 -24.83 15.40
C GLU A 521 0.04 -25.34 13.96
N GLU A 522 0.55 -26.55 13.67
CA GLU A 522 0.38 -27.19 12.36
C GLU A 522 -1.08 -27.60 12.10
N GLU A 523 -1.76 -28.17 13.09
CA GLU A 523 -3.21 -28.46 13.04
C GLU A 523 -4.03 -27.19 12.86
N LEU A 524 -3.67 -26.11 13.56
CA LEU A 524 -4.30 -24.80 13.41
C LEU A 524 -4.12 -24.26 11.98
N ARG A 525 -2.91 -24.35 11.42
CA ARG A 525 -2.64 -23.97 10.02
C ARG A 525 -3.47 -24.82 9.04
N LYS A 526 -3.58 -26.14 9.26
CA LYS A 526 -4.42 -27.04 8.45
C LYS A 526 -5.89 -26.66 8.52
N HIS A 527 -6.41 -26.34 9.71
CA HIS A 527 -7.78 -25.88 9.87
C HIS A 527 -8.03 -24.53 9.19
N TYR A 528 -7.09 -23.58 9.29
CA TYR A 528 -7.19 -22.31 8.56
C TYR A 528 -7.19 -22.51 7.05
N HIS A 529 -6.34 -23.41 6.55
CA HIS A 529 -6.31 -23.76 5.13
C HIS A 529 -7.64 -24.36 4.69
N THR A 530 -8.16 -25.35 5.42
CA THR A 530 -9.46 -25.98 5.14
C THR A 530 -10.61 -24.94 5.18
N ILE A 531 -10.59 -24.01 6.15
CA ILE A 531 -11.58 -22.93 6.23
C ILE A 531 -11.46 -22.00 5.02
N SER A 532 -10.23 -21.71 4.56
CA SER A 532 -9.99 -20.89 3.38
C SER A 532 -10.51 -21.58 2.12
N GLU A 533 -10.20 -22.85 1.93
CA GLU A 533 -10.68 -23.68 0.82
C GLU A 533 -12.21 -23.77 0.81
N LEU A 534 -12.83 -24.10 1.94
CA LEU A 534 -14.29 -24.14 2.08
C LEU A 534 -14.93 -22.77 1.82
N ARG A 535 -14.27 -21.67 2.21
CA ARG A 535 -14.76 -20.31 1.88
C ARG A 535 -14.67 -20.02 0.39
N THR A 536 -13.61 -20.44 -0.29
CA THR A 536 -13.48 -20.29 -1.75
C THR A 536 -14.48 -21.15 -2.49
N GLU A 537 -14.71 -22.39 -2.02
CA GLU A 537 -15.70 -23.30 -2.59
C GLU A 537 -17.12 -22.74 -2.39
N ILE A 538 -17.45 -22.25 -1.19
CA ILE A 538 -18.74 -21.57 -0.94
C ILE A 538 -18.93 -20.38 -1.87
N LYS A 539 -17.90 -19.57 -2.13
CA LYS A 539 -17.98 -18.45 -3.08
C LYS A 539 -18.17 -18.93 -4.52
N SER A 540 -17.45 -19.98 -4.93
CA SER A 540 -17.60 -20.58 -6.26
C SER A 540 -19.02 -21.11 -6.45
N LEU A 541 -19.49 -21.95 -5.52
CA LEU A 541 -20.85 -22.48 -5.50
C LEU A 541 -21.90 -21.38 -5.42
N GLN A 542 -21.64 -20.27 -4.72
CA GLN A 542 -22.53 -19.12 -4.72
C GLN A 542 -22.62 -18.45 -6.11
N SER A 543 -21.50 -18.29 -6.80
CA SER A 543 -21.48 -17.72 -8.15
C SER A 543 -22.14 -18.65 -9.17
N ASP A 544 -21.91 -19.97 -9.04
CA ASP A 544 -22.47 -20.97 -9.94
C ASP A 544 -23.97 -21.15 -9.72
N ASN A 545 -24.44 -21.12 -8.47
CA ASN A 545 -25.87 -21.12 -8.16
C ASN A 545 -26.56 -19.86 -8.69
N LEU A 546 -25.90 -18.70 -8.67
CA LEU A 546 -26.43 -17.46 -9.25
C LEU A 546 -26.50 -17.54 -10.79
N LYS A 547 -25.47 -18.07 -11.45
CA LYS A 547 -25.50 -18.35 -12.91
C LYS A 547 -26.54 -19.40 -13.29
N LEU A 548 -26.73 -20.41 -12.45
CA LEU A 548 -27.79 -21.42 -12.65
C LEU A 548 -29.16 -20.75 -12.55
N TYR A 549 -29.35 -19.87 -11.56
CA TYR A 549 -30.56 -19.09 -11.40
C TYR A 549 -30.81 -18.17 -12.61
N GLU A 550 -29.79 -17.48 -13.10
CA GLU A 550 -29.83 -16.70 -14.36
C GLU A 550 -30.29 -17.54 -15.54
N LYS A 551 -29.70 -18.73 -15.73
CA LYS A 551 -30.04 -19.64 -16.81
C LYS A 551 -31.46 -20.18 -16.67
N VAL A 552 -31.90 -20.52 -15.46
CA VAL A 552 -33.28 -20.93 -15.17
C VAL A 552 -34.24 -19.79 -15.46
N ARG A 553 -33.92 -18.56 -15.07
CA ARG A 553 -34.74 -17.37 -15.34
C ARG A 553 -34.82 -17.07 -16.84
N TYR A 554 -33.70 -17.19 -17.56
CA TYR A 554 -33.64 -17.05 -19.01
C TYR A 554 -34.50 -18.10 -19.72
N MET A 555 -34.39 -19.38 -19.34
CA MET A 555 -35.26 -20.44 -19.88
C MET A 555 -36.73 -20.25 -19.51
N GLN A 556 -37.03 -19.74 -18.31
CA GLN A 556 -38.39 -19.44 -17.89
C GLN A 556 -38.96 -18.27 -18.70
N SER A 557 -38.16 -17.24 -19.01
CA SER A 557 -38.59 -16.12 -19.87
C SER A 557 -38.89 -16.57 -21.31
N TYR A 558 -38.11 -17.51 -21.86
CA TYR A 558 -38.41 -18.11 -23.16
C TYR A 558 -39.67 -19.00 -23.13
N ARG A 559 -39.91 -19.71 -22.04
CA ARG A 559 -41.14 -20.51 -21.85
C ARG A 559 -42.38 -19.62 -21.71
N GLU A 560 -42.24 -18.46 -21.08
CA GLU A 560 -43.31 -17.45 -20.92
C GLU A 560 -43.58 -16.69 -22.23
N GLN A 561 -42.56 -16.56 -23.09
CA GLN A 561 -42.71 -15.99 -24.44
C GLN A 561 -43.25 -16.99 -25.47
N GLY A 562 -43.05 -18.30 -25.24
CA GLY A 562 -43.62 -19.39 -26.04
C GLY A 562 -45.12 -19.66 -25.80
N SER A 563 -45.76 -19.02 -24.82
CA SER A 563 -47.21 -19.16 -24.56
C SER A 563 -48.07 -18.02 -25.14
N VAL A 564 -47.53 -17.16 -26.00
CA VAL A 564 -48.25 -16.01 -26.61
C VAL A 564 -48.69 -16.30 -28.06
N SER A 565 -48.98 -17.56 -28.40
CA SER A 565 -49.53 -17.92 -29.71
C SER A 565 -50.57 -19.03 -29.63
N GLN A 566 -51.66 -18.80 -28.89
CA GLN A 566 -52.95 -19.40 -29.24
C GLN A 566 -54.09 -18.54 -28.68
N LEU A 567 -55.07 -18.27 -29.55
CA LEU A 567 -56.24 -17.43 -29.34
C LEU A 567 -57.30 -18.14 -28.46
N ASP A 568 -58.09 -17.33 -27.75
CA ASP A 568 -59.40 -17.58 -27.10
C ASP A 568 -59.48 -18.07 -25.62
N PRO A 569 -60.57 -17.72 -24.87
CA PRO A 569 -60.47 -17.11 -23.54
C PRO A 569 -61.28 -17.85 -22.46
N LEU A 570 -60.67 -18.28 -21.36
CA LEU A 570 -61.42 -18.73 -20.17
C LEU A 570 -60.69 -18.37 -18.86
N PRO A 571 -61.44 -18.07 -17.77
CA PRO A 571 -60.92 -17.44 -16.55
C PRO A 571 -60.11 -18.40 -15.66
N PRO A 572 -59.27 -17.87 -14.75
CA PRO A 572 -58.36 -18.69 -13.94
C PRO A 572 -59.10 -19.44 -12.84
N SER A 573 -59.00 -20.77 -12.88
CA SER A 573 -59.43 -21.66 -11.79
C SER A 573 -58.48 -21.54 -10.61
N SER A 574 -58.87 -20.73 -9.63
CA SER A 574 -58.30 -20.67 -8.28
C SER A 574 -58.68 -21.91 -7.47
N SER A 575 -57.75 -22.83 -7.24
CA SER A 575 -57.86 -23.84 -6.19
C SER A 575 -57.39 -23.28 -4.85
N SER A 576 -58.39 -22.77 -4.12
CA SER A 576 -58.61 -22.89 -2.67
C SER A 576 -57.47 -22.60 -1.69
N ALA A 577 -57.62 -21.46 -1.01
CA ALA A 577 -57.34 -21.36 0.42
C ALA A 577 -58.24 -22.33 1.21
N PHE A 578 -57.66 -23.19 2.04
CA PHE A 578 -58.34 -23.83 3.15
C PHE A 578 -57.47 -23.69 4.40
N ASN A 579 -58.11 -23.17 5.45
CA ASN A 579 -57.55 -22.88 6.76
C ASN A 579 -57.44 -24.17 7.60
N GLY A 580 -56.35 -24.37 8.34
CA GLY A 580 -56.19 -25.55 9.19
C GLY A 580 -54.95 -25.50 10.09
N THR A 581 -55.14 -25.01 11.31
CA THR A 581 -54.25 -25.14 12.47
C THR A 581 -53.84 -26.60 12.76
N GLY A 582 -52.55 -26.86 13.00
CA GLY A 582 -52.11 -28.16 13.53
C GLY A 582 -50.60 -28.38 13.45
N SER A 583 -49.94 -28.31 14.61
CA SER A 583 -48.57 -28.75 14.87
C SER A 583 -48.32 -30.20 14.39
N GLY A 584 -47.22 -30.45 13.68
CA GLY A 584 -46.83 -31.80 13.26
C GLY A 584 -45.56 -31.82 12.43
N ASN A 585 -44.43 -31.91 13.13
CA ASN A 585 -43.08 -32.08 12.61
C ASN A 585 -42.97 -33.33 11.69
N VAL A 586 -42.80 -33.14 10.39
CA VAL A 586 -42.22 -34.15 9.48
C VAL A 586 -41.26 -33.44 8.53
N SER A 587 -39.99 -33.75 8.74
CA SER A 587 -38.84 -33.34 7.95
C SER A 587 -38.94 -33.85 6.52
N GLY A 588 -38.66 -32.96 5.55
CA GLY A 588 -38.31 -33.34 4.19
C GLY A 588 -39.13 -32.62 3.12
N SER A 589 -38.45 -31.82 2.31
CA SER A 589 -38.94 -31.22 1.05
C SER A 589 -39.70 -29.88 1.14
N GLY A 590 -39.04 -28.86 1.70
CA GLY A 590 -39.45 -27.45 1.58
C GLY A 590 -38.33 -26.48 1.16
N GLY A 591 -37.06 -26.89 1.17
CA GLY A 591 -35.91 -25.99 0.99
C GLY A 591 -35.75 -25.39 -0.42
N GLY A 592 -36.27 -26.07 -1.46
CA GLY A 592 -36.05 -25.65 -2.84
C GLY A 592 -36.70 -24.29 -3.19
N ARG A 593 -37.79 -23.89 -2.53
CA ARG A 593 -38.50 -22.63 -2.82
C ARG A 593 -37.88 -21.44 -2.09
N ASP A 594 -37.38 -21.65 -0.88
CA ASP A 594 -36.70 -20.62 -0.08
C ASP A 594 -35.27 -20.38 -0.56
N GLU A 595 -34.57 -21.42 -1.01
CA GLU A 595 -33.26 -21.28 -1.66
C GLU A 595 -33.37 -20.53 -2.99
N LEU A 596 -34.37 -20.86 -3.82
CA LEU A 596 -34.62 -20.12 -5.06
C LEU A 596 -34.96 -18.64 -4.78
N GLY A 597 -35.72 -18.37 -3.70
CA GLY A 597 -36.01 -17.01 -3.24
C GLY A 597 -34.76 -16.25 -2.80
N LYS A 598 -33.85 -16.91 -2.08
CA LYS A 598 -32.56 -16.33 -1.67
C LYS A 598 -31.67 -15.97 -2.86
N TRP A 599 -31.58 -16.85 -3.86
CA TRP A 599 -30.83 -16.59 -5.09
C TRP A 599 -31.51 -15.54 -5.96
N ARG A 600 -32.85 -15.51 -5.98
CA ARG A 600 -33.64 -14.45 -6.61
C ARG A 600 -33.32 -13.08 -6.04
N THR A 601 -33.35 -12.91 -4.73
CA THR A 601 -33.05 -11.62 -4.09
C THR A 601 -31.61 -11.20 -4.37
N ARG A 602 -30.63 -12.12 -4.28
CA ARG A 602 -29.23 -11.83 -4.61
C ARG A 602 -29.01 -11.48 -6.08
N TYR A 603 -29.77 -12.10 -6.97
CA TYR A 603 -29.75 -11.80 -8.39
C TYR A 603 -30.38 -10.43 -8.68
N GLU A 604 -31.54 -10.13 -8.10
CA GLU A 604 -32.20 -8.83 -8.22
C GLU A 604 -31.33 -7.70 -7.64
N GLU A 605 -30.65 -7.92 -6.51
CA GLU A 605 -29.69 -6.98 -5.88
C GLU A 605 -28.44 -6.77 -6.76
N ALA A 606 -27.87 -7.85 -7.32
CA ALA A 606 -26.71 -7.74 -8.22
C ALA A 606 -27.04 -7.07 -9.57
N MET A 607 -28.27 -7.21 -10.05
CA MET A 607 -28.74 -6.67 -11.32
C MET A 607 -29.36 -5.27 -11.17
N ASN A 608 -29.57 -4.77 -9.95
CA ASN A 608 -30.15 -3.45 -9.72
C ASN A 608 -29.08 -2.35 -9.81
N PRO A 609 -29.05 -1.57 -10.92
CA PRO A 609 -28.04 -0.53 -11.12
C PRO A 609 -28.11 0.56 -10.05
N PHE A 610 -29.28 0.76 -9.43
CA PHE A 610 -29.50 1.78 -8.39
C PHE A 610 -28.85 1.44 -7.05
N GLU A 611 -28.63 0.15 -6.75
CA GLU A 611 -28.00 -0.25 -5.48
C GLU A 611 -26.48 -0.16 -5.57
N ALA A 612 -25.91 -0.52 -6.72
CA ALA A 612 -24.53 -0.23 -7.05
C ALA A 612 -24.27 1.29 -7.13
N PHE A 613 -25.23 2.07 -7.64
CA PHE A 613 -25.16 3.53 -7.67
C PHE A 613 -25.25 4.13 -6.26
N ARG A 614 -26.23 3.75 -5.44
CA ARG A 614 -26.32 4.19 -4.03
C ARG A 614 -25.09 3.80 -3.23
N GLY A 615 -24.48 2.65 -3.50
CA GLY A 615 -23.21 2.24 -2.90
C GLY A 615 -22.07 3.18 -3.26
N ARG A 616 -21.92 3.52 -4.54
CA ARG A 616 -20.89 4.46 -5.04
C ARG A 616 -21.15 5.90 -4.58
N GLU A 617 -22.40 6.31 -4.53
CA GLU A 617 -22.81 7.63 -4.06
C GLU A 617 -22.57 7.78 -2.56
N ALA A 618 -22.90 6.75 -1.76
CA ALA A 618 -22.60 6.73 -0.33
C ALA A 618 -21.08 6.76 -0.06
N THR A 619 -20.26 6.12 -0.89
CA THR A 619 -18.78 6.23 -0.78
C THR A 619 -18.28 7.61 -1.18
N ARG A 620 -18.84 8.22 -2.23
CA ARG A 620 -18.47 9.58 -2.67
C ARG A 620 -18.90 10.63 -1.65
N ALA A 621 -20.07 10.45 -1.02
CA ALA A 621 -20.53 11.28 0.08
C ALA A 621 -19.60 11.16 1.29
N TYR A 622 -19.15 9.93 1.63
CA TYR A 622 -18.16 9.71 2.68
C TYR A 622 -16.79 10.37 2.40
N GLU A 623 -16.36 10.37 1.14
CA GLU A 623 -15.13 11.05 0.70
C GLU A 623 -15.28 12.57 0.59
N ALA A 624 -16.48 13.10 0.39
CA ALA A 624 -16.72 14.54 0.39
C ALA A 624 -16.72 15.18 1.80
N LEU A 625 -16.79 14.37 2.87
CA LEU A 625 -16.85 14.84 4.26
C LEU A 625 -15.47 15.26 4.79
N ASN A 626 -15.45 16.33 5.59
CA ASN A 626 -14.25 16.85 6.24
C ASN A 626 -13.66 15.81 7.23
N PRO A 627 -12.34 15.64 7.40
CA PRO A 627 -11.74 14.69 8.34
C PRO A 627 -12.33 14.66 9.76
N VAL A 628 -12.78 15.79 10.30
CA VAL A 628 -13.48 15.85 11.60
C VAL A 628 -14.87 15.20 11.52
N GLU A 629 -15.62 15.48 10.46
CA GLU A 629 -16.94 14.90 10.20
C GLU A 629 -16.84 13.39 9.93
N ARG A 630 -15.78 12.94 9.25
CA ARG A 630 -15.48 11.51 9.11
C ARG A 630 -15.21 10.84 10.46
N GLY A 631 -14.48 11.50 11.35
CA GLY A 631 -14.27 11.04 12.72
C GLY A 631 -15.58 10.91 13.50
N VAL A 632 -16.46 11.91 13.39
CA VAL A 632 -17.80 11.89 14.01
C VAL A 632 -18.68 10.80 13.39
N LEU A 633 -18.63 10.59 12.08
CA LEU A 633 -19.40 9.54 11.39
C LEU A 633 -18.93 8.14 11.75
N MET A 634 -17.62 7.91 11.89
CA MET A 634 -17.10 6.65 12.40
C MET A 634 -17.56 6.40 13.84
N LEU A 635 -17.50 7.41 14.70
CA LEU A 635 -17.93 7.31 16.10
C LEU A 635 -19.44 7.04 16.20
N THR A 636 -20.26 7.80 15.48
CA THR A 636 -21.73 7.64 15.48
C THR A 636 -22.16 6.32 14.87
N ARG A 637 -21.54 5.86 13.77
CA ARG A 637 -21.83 4.56 13.17
C ARG A 637 -21.42 3.41 14.09
N GLY A 638 -20.32 3.54 14.84
CA GLY A 638 -19.91 2.60 15.87
C GLY A 638 -20.91 2.52 17.04
N ILE A 639 -21.43 3.67 17.48
CA ILE A 639 -22.43 3.75 18.55
C ILE A 639 -23.80 3.20 18.10
N ILE A 640 -24.22 3.50 16.87
CA ILE A 640 -25.53 3.09 16.32
C ILE A 640 -25.54 1.61 15.91
N GLY A 641 -24.42 1.11 15.38
CA GLY A 641 -24.30 -0.27 14.88
C GLY A 641 -24.31 -1.33 15.98
N ASN A 642 -23.94 -0.98 17.22
CA ASN A 642 -23.86 -1.94 18.33
C ASN A 642 -24.92 -1.65 19.41
N ARG A 643 -25.79 -2.63 19.68
CA ARG A 643 -26.88 -2.51 20.67
C ARG A 643 -26.39 -2.11 22.06
N ARG A 644 -25.20 -2.59 22.48
CA ARG A 644 -24.60 -2.26 23.78
C ARG A 644 -24.01 -0.84 23.82
N ALA A 645 -23.42 -0.39 22.72
CA ALA A 645 -22.89 0.97 22.60
C ALA A 645 -24.01 2.01 22.63
N ARG A 646 -25.14 1.72 21.95
CA ARG A 646 -26.34 2.55 22.01
C ARG A 646 -26.88 2.70 23.44
N THR A 647 -26.97 1.61 24.20
CA THR A 647 -27.41 1.68 25.61
C THR A 647 -26.42 2.47 26.48
N ALA A 648 -25.12 2.27 26.31
CA ALA A 648 -24.10 3.00 27.07
C ALA A 648 -24.13 4.51 26.76
N PHE A 649 -24.33 4.90 25.49
CA PHE A 649 -24.47 6.29 25.09
C PHE A 649 -25.72 6.95 25.69
N ILE A 650 -26.85 6.25 25.72
CA ILE A 650 -28.08 6.75 26.37
C ILE A 650 -27.85 6.97 27.87
N PHE A 651 -27.19 6.03 28.56
CA PHE A 651 -26.84 6.20 29.98
C PHE A 651 -25.87 7.36 30.20
N TYR A 652 -24.86 7.51 29.34
CA TYR A 652 -23.91 8.61 29.39
C TYR A 652 -24.60 9.97 29.20
N ALA A 653 -25.48 10.10 28.20
CA ALA A 653 -26.25 11.32 27.96
C ALA A 653 -27.18 11.65 29.14
N ALA A 654 -27.84 10.64 29.72
CA ALA A 654 -28.68 10.81 30.90
C ALA A 654 -27.88 11.26 32.13
N ALA A 655 -26.69 10.68 32.35
CA ALA A 655 -25.80 11.09 33.44
C ALA A 655 -25.28 12.52 33.26
N LEU A 656 -24.95 12.92 32.03
CA LEU A 656 -24.51 14.28 31.71
C LEU A 656 -25.65 15.29 31.95
N HIS A 657 -26.87 14.99 31.50
CA HIS A 657 -28.03 15.82 31.81
C HIS A 657 -28.31 15.91 33.31
N LEU A 658 -28.17 14.82 34.06
CA LEU A 658 -28.33 14.82 35.51
C LEU A 658 -27.25 15.68 36.18
N LEU A 659 -26.00 15.59 35.71
CA LEU A 659 -24.90 16.43 36.21
C LEU A 659 -25.16 17.91 35.94
N VAL A 660 -25.63 18.28 34.73
CA VAL A 660 -26.00 19.67 34.40
C VAL A 660 -27.16 20.15 35.27
N VAL A 661 -28.16 19.31 35.52
CA VAL A 661 -29.28 19.67 36.41
C VAL A 661 -28.78 19.88 37.84
N VAL A 662 -27.87 19.04 38.34
CA VAL A 662 -27.28 19.18 39.69
C VAL A 662 -26.42 20.45 39.78
N THR A 663 -25.59 20.76 38.79
CA THR A 663 -24.77 21.98 38.80
C THR A 663 -25.62 23.23 38.70
N VAL A 664 -26.67 23.23 37.88
CA VAL A 664 -27.64 24.33 37.82
C VAL A 664 -28.42 24.46 39.11
N TYR A 665 -28.79 23.33 39.75
CA TYR A 665 -29.47 23.32 41.05
C TYR A 665 -28.58 23.90 42.16
N GLU A 666 -27.31 23.51 42.23
CA GLU A 666 -26.32 24.05 43.19
C GLU A 666 -26.05 25.54 42.93
N CYS A 667 -25.94 25.98 41.67
CA CYS A 667 -25.85 27.40 41.33
C CYS A 667 -27.11 28.18 41.72
N ALA A 668 -28.30 27.62 41.51
CA ALA A 668 -29.56 28.26 41.88
C ALA A 668 -29.75 28.31 43.41
N TRP A 669 -29.29 27.28 44.14
CA TRP A 669 -29.39 27.20 45.59
C TRP A 669 -28.34 28.07 46.31
N SER A 670 -27.12 28.13 45.79
CA SER A 670 -26.05 29.01 46.29
C SER A 670 -26.33 30.49 46.04
N SER A 671 -27.18 30.83 45.06
CA SER A 671 -27.65 32.19 44.80
C SER A 671 -28.58 32.76 45.89
N GLY A 672 -28.92 31.98 46.93
CA GLY A 672 -29.70 32.43 48.10
C GLY A 672 -28.94 33.33 49.08
N GLN A 673 -27.62 33.48 48.96
CA GLN A 673 -26.84 34.45 49.74
C GLN A 673 -26.73 35.78 48.98
N LEU A 674 -27.83 36.53 48.95
CA LEU A 674 -27.83 37.95 48.57
C LEU A 674 -26.96 38.73 49.55
N GLN A 675 -25.79 39.09 49.05
CA GLN A 675 -24.77 39.93 49.66
C GLN A 675 -25.38 41.27 50.06
N VAL A 676 -25.54 41.49 51.36
CA VAL A 676 -25.92 42.78 51.94
C VAL A 676 -24.87 43.82 51.52
N GLN A 677 -25.30 44.83 50.76
CA GLN A 677 -24.47 46.00 50.45
C GLN A 677 -24.13 46.74 51.76
N PRO A 678 -22.87 47.14 52.00
CA PRO A 678 -22.59 48.14 53.02
C PRO A 678 -23.00 49.52 52.48
N GLY A 679 -23.86 50.21 53.23
CA GLY A 679 -24.28 51.58 52.96
C GLY A 679 -23.11 52.57 53.08
N PRO A 680 -23.23 53.75 52.44
CA PRO A 680 -22.13 54.69 52.35
C PRO A 680 -22.07 55.54 53.63
N TYR A 681 -20.96 55.45 54.36
CA TYR A 681 -20.43 56.53 55.21
C TYR A 681 -18.91 56.46 55.23
#